data_AF-A0A923LKJ4-F1
#
_entry.id   AF-A0A923LKJ4-F1
#
_cell.length_a   1.000
_cell.length_b   1.000
_cell.length_c   1.000
_cell.angle_alpha   90.00
_cell.angle_beta   90.00
_cell.angle_gamma   90.00
#
_symmetry.space_group_name_H-M   'P 1'
#
loop_
_entity.id
_entity.type
_entity.pdbx_description
1 polymer ?
#
loop_
_entity_poly.entity_id
_entity_poly.type
_entity_poly.pdbx_seq_one_letter_code
_entity_poly.pdbx_strand_id
1 'polypeptide(L)'
;MRLENLTVEHQREPLGIDVKTPRFAWVIVSDEENVLQRAYQIEVFVEGVCICNTGRIETDQSIEVTVDALCLRPKTRYDVKVVVWDNKGNTAKGNTVFETGLLEEKWKAGWIEPNQIPTEPTTDFDTVSEFKIVTESNPDRDFKEFQPVKYIRIPTTVKEKVKRARVYMTAHGVYRLEVNGARPDNREFAPENSAYEKVLYYQTYDVTEQLFTGENIFGVMLADGWWSGRVGASGDSCQYGDKVGLLFQAEITYENGEVQTITAENALSSTGPLVFSDIFVGEKYDAGKEMDGWNRPGFDDSTWEKVNPADYTTENVAGQYGEPVRPIQVLKPERILRTPKGEMVVDLGQVIAGQMEFTVTCEAGRVIRLEHSEVLDKDGNYYNNILGINKEQTDFYITKKGQQTYKPYFTYHGFRYVKVSGWPGEPKAEDFKAYVLTSEMQDIGNFETSDERINRLQKNIWWSQIANTLSIPTDCPQRERAGWTGDIMAYAPTMVFLRQSNAFLTRWMQSLRADQLEDGQVPSVVPYLKAYKAVQNLFGTNSSCGWGDAVLRVPLAVYQAYGDRKILEENYDAMKKWLAYIQRTAENQHPEEYDTWDETHKERSRYLWNTGFHFGDWLVPSMVLNNPDGGAMIETAFKTKKVVAPAYYAYSTSLMAEMAEILGKEQDKKYFETLNRKIRKAFIEEYVHEDGTIEEDLQGLYVIALKNGLVTEKIRPKMAAHLRKMIAENRGCLDTGFLSILFLMDVLCENDMRDVAYSLLYQNKCPSWLYEVEKGATTMWESWGAISEDGTVSTYSYNHYAFGCVGEWLYREIGGINMEAPGYKKIKISPHMDCGLTSAQTSFYSPYGLISVKWEITSTGSKNVQVQIPVNTTADIAIEGMEAKTVGSGSYSFIIQ
;
A
#
# COMPACT_ATOMS: atom_id res chain seq x y z
N MET A 1 -22.20 -16.53 23.48
CA MET A 1 -21.79 -15.20 22.96
C MET A 1 -20.51 -14.72 23.66
N ARG A 2 -19.54 -14.19 22.91
CA ARG A 2 -18.33 -13.50 23.41
C ARG A 2 -17.93 -12.36 22.46
N LEU A 3 -17.05 -11.45 22.91
CA LEU A 3 -16.48 -10.39 22.07
C LEU A 3 -15.05 -10.74 21.67
N GLU A 4 -14.69 -10.45 20.43
CA GLU A 4 -13.35 -10.58 19.85
C GLU A 4 -12.98 -9.29 19.11
N ASN A 5 -11.68 -9.11 18.82
CA ASN A 5 -11.14 -8.00 18.03
C ASN A 5 -11.71 -6.62 18.41
N LEU A 6 -11.65 -6.26 19.69
CA LEU A 6 -11.97 -4.90 20.12
C LEU A 6 -10.87 -3.95 19.64
N THR A 7 -11.21 -3.02 18.76
CA THR A 7 -10.25 -2.08 18.17
C THR A 7 -10.60 -0.64 18.50
N VAL A 8 -9.58 0.20 18.56
CA VAL A 8 -9.70 1.67 18.60
C VAL A 8 -8.99 2.22 17.37
N GLU A 9 -9.69 3.00 16.56
CA GLU A 9 -9.15 3.47 15.27
C GLU A 9 -8.58 2.32 14.43
N HIS A 10 -9.31 1.20 14.44
CA HIS A 10 -9.04 -0.04 13.70
C HIS A 10 -7.73 -0.76 14.06
N GLN A 11 -7.06 -0.31 15.11
CA GLN A 11 -5.84 -0.91 15.64
C GLN A 11 -6.13 -1.63 16.96
N ARG A 12 -5.29 -2.62 17.28
CA ARG A 12 -5.29 -3.25 18.60
C ARG A 12 -4.40 -2.43 19.53
N GLU A 13 -5.00 -1.95 20.62
CA GLU A 13 -4.29 -1.24 21.69
C GLU A 13 -3.35 -0.11 21.21
N PRO A 14 -3.84 0.85 20.39
CA PRO A 14 -2.96 1.82 19.77
C PRO A 14 -2.29 2.76 20.79
N LEU A 15 -1.01 3.04 20.57
CA LEU A 15 -0.16 3.87 21.41
C LEU A 15 0.22 5.17 20.69
N GLY A 16 -0.14 6.31 21.28
CA GLY A 16 0.27 7.63 20.80
C GLY A 16 -0.58 8.20 19.67
N ILE A 17 -1.89 7.87 19.64
CA ILE A 17 -2.79 8.38 18.60
C ILE A 17 -3.21 9.83 18.88
N ASP A 18 -3.30 10.64 17.82
CA ASP A 18 -3.75 12.03 17.90
C ASP A 18 -5.21 12.23 17.44
N VAL A 19 -6.01 11.17 17.50
CA VAL A 19 -7.43 11.22 17.15
C VAL A 19 -8.26 11.71 18.34
N LYS A 20 -8.96 12.83 18.16
CA LYS A 20 -9.78 13.45 19.21
C LYS A 20 -11.10 12.72 19.50
N THR A 21 -11.67 12.11 18.47
CA THR A 21 -12.92 11.35 18.56
C THR A 21 -12.66 9.94 18.02
N PRO A 22 -12.09 9.07 18.86
CA PRO A 22 -11.71 7.72 18.44
C PRO A 22 -12.96 6.89 18.17
N ARG A 23 -12.84 6.01 17.17
CA ARG A 23 -13.85 5.04 16.79
C ARG A 23 -13.55 3.69 17.44
N PHE A 24 -14.57 3.11 18.03
CA PHE A 24 -14.57 1.79 18.64
C PHE A 24 -15.26 0.79 17.72
N ALA A 25 -14.75 -0.43 17.68
CA ALA A 25 -15.42 -1.55 17.03
C ALA A 25 -15.20 -2.84 17.83
N TRP A 26 -16.12 -3.79 17.67
CA TRP A 26 -16.03 -5.12 18.28
C TRP A 26 -16.72 -6.18 17.42
N VAL A 27 -16.13 -7.36 17.37
CA VAL A 27 -16.72 -8.54 16.75
C VAL A 27 -17.46 -9.34 17.80
N ILE A 28 -18.66 -9.80 17.47
CA ILE A 28 -19.46 -10.67 18.33
C ILE A 28 -19.37 -12.10 17.77
N VAL A 29 -19.11 -13.08 18.64
CA VAL A 29 -19.07 -14.50 18.25
C VAL A 29 -20.08 -15.29 19.08
N SER A 30 -20.85 -16.14 18.43
CA SER A 30 -21.84 -17.03 19.05
C SER A 30 -21.99 -18.33 18.26
N ASP A 31 -22.32 -19.42 18.96
CA ASP A 31 -22.66 -20.71 18.35
C ASP A 31 -24.17 -20.81 18.02
N GLU A 32 -24.97 -19.82 18.47
CA GLU A 32 -26.39 -19.71 18.14
C GLU A 32 -26.59 -19.03 16.78
N GLU A 33 -27.61 -19.46 16.04
CA GLU A 33 -28.03 -18.80 14.81
C GLU A 33 -28.91 -17.57 15.06
N ASN A 34 -28.89 -16.65 14.09
CA ASN A 34 -29.72 -15.45 14.02
C ASN A 34 -29.52 -14.53 15.25
N VAL A 35 -28.28 -14.44 15.72
CA VAL A 35 -27.87 -13.52 16.79
C VAL A 35 -27.64 -12.14 16.21
N LEU A 36 -28.28 -11.14 16.82
CA LEU A 36 -28.20 -9.73 16.49
C LEU A 36 -27.94 -8.93 17.76
N GLN A 37 -27.06 -7.94 17.69
CA GLN A 37 -26.90 -6.98 18.78
C GLN A 37 -28.20 -6.19 18.96
N ARG A 38 -28.57 -5.93 20.22
CA ARG A 38 -29.68 -5.04 20.59
C ARG A 38 -29.20 -3.77 21.27
N ALA A 39 -28.13 -3.86 22.05
CA ALA A 39 -27.57 -2.72 22.74
C ALA A 39 -26.08 -2.90 23.01
N TYR A 40 -25.40 -1.79 23.26
CA TYR A 40 -24.06 -1.76 23.83
C TYR A 40 -23.95 -0.75 24.98
N GLN A 41 -22.87 -0.86 25.75
CA GLN A 41 -22.41 0.14 26.72
C GLN A 41 -20.88 0.22 26.65
N ILE A 42 -20.33 1.43 26.55
CA ILE A 42 -18.90 1.71 26.63
C ILE A 42 -18.63 2.48 27.92
N GLU A 43 -17.66 2.00 28.68
CA GLU A 43 -17.12 2.68 29.85
C GLU A 43 -15.62 2.95 29.63
N VAL A 44 -15.20 4.19 29.83
CA VAL A 44 -13.80 4.61 29.65
C VAL A 44 -13.24 5.09 30.98
N PHE A 45 -12.08 4.56 31.34
CA PHE A 45 -11.42 4.80 32.61
C PHE A 45 -10.05 5.45 32.41
N VAL A 46 -9.68 6.33 33.34
CA VAL A 46 -8.31 6.82 33.49
C VAL A 46 -7.89 6.64 34.94
N GLU A 47 -6.77 5.94 35.16
CA GLU A 47 -6.26 5.63 36.51
C GLU A 47 -7.34 5.02 37.43
N GLY A 48 -8.20 4.16 36.86
CA GLY A 48 -9.29 3.50 37.57
C GLY A 48 -10.55 4.34 37.78
N VAL A 49 -10.55 5.63 37.42
CA VAL A 49 -11.72 6.52 37.49
C VAL A 49 -12.48 6.46 36.18
N CYS A 50 -13.78 6.14 36.23
CA CYS A 50 -14.66 6.18 35.06
C CYS A 50 -14.89 7.64 34.65
N ILE A 51 -14.34 8.05 33.50
CA ILE A 51 -14.49 9.42 32.96
C ILE A 51 -15.64 9.53 31.95
N CYS A 52 -16.04 8.41 31.36
CA CYS A 52 -17.13 8.35 30.40
C CYS A 52 -17.90 7.03 30.54
N ASN A 53 -19.21 7.10 30.51
CA ASN A 53 -20.09 5.95 30.49
C ASN A 53 -21.28 6.28 29.58
N THR A 54 -21.44 5.53 28.49
CA THR A 54 -22.53 5.75 27.55
C THR A 54 -23.90 5.37 28.14
N GLY A 55 -23.92 4.60 29.24
CA GLY A 55 -25.07 3.81 29.61
C GLY A 55 -25.41 2.77 28.54
N ARG A 56 -26.58 2.15 28.66
CA ARG A 56 -27.09 1.22 27.66
C ARG A 56 -27.69 1.98 26.48
N ILE A 57 -27.09 1.86 25.30
CA ILE A 57 -27.57 2.44 24.04
C ILE A 57 -28.22 1.33 23.22
N GLU A 58 -29.53 1.47 22.93
CA GLU A 58 -30.27 0.53 22.08
C GLU A 58 -29.94 0.76 20.59
N THR A 59 -29.02 -0.05 20.07
CA THR A 59 -28.60 -0.03 18.66
C THR A 59 -27.89 -1.33 18.30
N ASP A 60 -27.94 -1.70 17.03
CA ASP A 60 -27.20 -2.81 16.47
C ASP A 60 -25.84 -2.40 15.89
N GLN A 61 -25.43 -1.14 16.03
CA GLN A 61 -24.12 -0.66 15.59
C GLN A 61 -22.99 -1.26 16.45
N SER A 62 -22.02 -1.92 15.81
CA SER A 62 -20.84 -2.53 16.46
C SER A 62 -19.50 -2.15 15.80
N ILE A 63 -19.55 -1.26 14.81
CA ILE A 63 -18.40 -0.72 14.07
C ILE A 63 -18.57 0.79 13.95
N GLU A 64 -17.48 1.52 13.77
CA GLU A 64 -17.48 2.99 13.67
C GLU A 64 -18.21 3.70 14.83
N VAL A 65 -18.18 3.11 16.03
CA VAL A 65 -18.88 3.66 17.21
C VAL A 65 -18.05 4.79 17.80
N THR A 66 -18.61 6.00 17.84
CA THR A 66 -18.00 7.16 18.53
C THR A 66 -18.68 7.42 19.86
N VAL A 67 -17.97 8.06 20.78
CA VAL A 67 -18.50 8.49 22.07
C VAL A 67 -18.30 10.00 22.22
N ASP A 68 -19.30 10.79 21.82
CA ASP A 68 -19.17 12.25 21.71
C ASP A 68 -18.86 12.94 23.05
N ALA A 69 -19.28 12.34 24.17
CA ALA A 69 -18.99 12.85 25.52
C ALA A 69 -17.56 12.57 26.00
N LEU A 70 -16.76 11.82 25.23
CA LEU A 70 -15.39 11.46 25.61
C LEU A 70 -14.42 12.60 25.32
N CYS A 71 -14.00 13.31 26.37
CA CYS A 71 -12.96 14.33 26.28
C CYS A 71 -11.58 13.70 26.50
N LEU A 72 -10.77 13.67 25.44
CA LEU A 72 -9.40 13.17 25.51
C LEU A 72 -8.41 14.26 25.96
N ARG A 73 -7.51 13.85 26.86
CA ARG A 73 -6.30 14.55 27.29
C ARG A 73 -5.07 13.97 26.58
N PRO A 74 -4.02 14.78 26.32
CA PRO A 74 -2.78 14.30 25.73
C PRO A 74 -2.06 13.32 26.67
N LYS A 75 -1.25 12.43 26.09
CA LYS A 75 -0.32 11.53 26.79
C LYS A 75 -0.97 10.71 27.90
N THR A 76 -2.21 10.32 27.65
CA THR A 76 -3.08 9.69 28.64
C THR A 76 -3.49 8.31 28.14
N ARG A 77 -3.29 7.31 28.99
CA ARG A 77 -3.80 5.96 28.76
C ARG A 77 -5.26 5.87 29.21
N TYR A 78 -6.08 5.22 28.39
CA TYR A 78 -7.48 4.96 28.63
C TYR A 78 -7.72 3.46 28.64
N ASP A 79 -8.33 2.93 29.70
CA ASP A 79 -8.84 1.57 29.72
C ASP A 79 -10.32 1.60 29.34
N VAL A 80 -10.72 0.76 28.38
CA VAL A 80 -12.06 0.75 27.80
C VAL A 80 -12.73 -0.57 28.08
N LYS A 81 -13.97 -0.53 28.55
CA LYS A 81 -14.83 -1.70 28.72
C LYS A 81 -16.02 -1.58 27.81
N VAL A 82 -16.35 -2.68 27.13
CA VAL A 82 -17.52 -2.78 26.26
C VAL A 82 -18.42 -3.90 26.79
N VAL A 83 -19.70 -3.61 26.93
CA VAL A 83 -20.75 -4.59 27.24
C VAL A 83 -21.74 -4.62 26.09
N VAL A 84 -22.13 -5.82 25.66
CA VAL A 84 -23.04 -6.03 24.53
C VAL A 84 -24.17 -6.97 24.93
N TRP A 85 -25.39 -6.65 24.50
CA TRP A 85 -26.59 -7.48 24.68
C TRP A 85 -27.15 -7.88 23.32
N ASP A 86 -27.59 -9.13 23.19
CA ASP A 86 -28.18 -9.65 21.97
C ASP A 86 -29.71 -9.84 22.06
N ASN A 87 -30.30 -10.27 20.95
CA ASN A 87 -31.72 -10.61 20.81
C ASN A 87 -32.13 -11.94 21.47
N LYS A 88 -31.20 -12.70 22.04
CA LYS A 88 -31.43 -13.98 22.72
C LYS A 88 -31.41 -13.84 24.25
N GLY A 89 -31.09 -12.64 24.75
CA GLY A 89 -30.97 -12.35 26.18
C GLY A 89 -29.57 -12.64 26.74
N ASN A 90 -28.58 -12.92 25.89
CA ASN A 90 -27.20 -13.09 26.30
C ASN A 90 -26.51 -11.73 26.53
N THR A 91 -25.41 -11.76 27.29
CA THR A 91 -24.55 -10.59 27.53
C THR A 91 -23.10 -11.00 27.36
N ALA A 92 -22.30 -10.16 26.70
CA ALA A 92 -20.85 -10.33 26.56
C ALA A 92 -20.12 -9.06 26.99
N LYS A 93 -18.88 -9.23 27.45
CA LYS A 93 -18.01 -8.15 27.91
C LYS A 93 -16.64 -8.29 27.26
N GLY A 94 -16.03 -7.16 26.94
CA GLY A 94 -14.66 -7.08 26.41
C GLY A 94 -13.95 -5.86 26.97
N ASN A 95 -12.63 -5.88 26.94
CA ASN A 95 -11.81 -4.76 27.35
C ASN A 95 -10.75 -4.49 26.27
N THR A 96 -10.33 -3.24 26.14
CA THR A 96 -9.20 -2.82 25.33
C THR A 96 -8.56 -1.58 25.97
N VAL A 97 -7.43 -1.13 25.46
CA VAL A 97 -6.78 0.10 25.92
C VAL A 97 -6.41 0.96 24.71
N PHE A 98 -6.20 2.24 24.93
CA PHE A 98 -5.49 3.09 23.97
C PHE A 98 -4.77 4.21 24.71
N GLU A 99 -3.74 4.79 24.10
CA GLU A 99 -3.03 5.93 24.65
C GLU A 99 -2.97 7.05 23.63
N THR A 100 -3.29 8.27 24.05
CA THR A 100 -3.17 9.46 23.21
C THR A 100 -1.73 9.92 23.12
N GLY A 101 -1.37 10.49 21.97
CA GLY A 101 -0.11 11.19 21.76
C GLY A 101 -0.15 12.60 22.33
N LEU A 102 0.48 13.54 21.65
CA LEU A 102 0.52 14.95 22.00
C LEU A 102 -0.81 15.67 21.74
N LEU A 103 -1.68 15.15 20.88
CA LEU A 103 -2.90 15.82 20.40
C LEU A 103 -2.58 17.24 19.88
N GLU A 104 -2.94 18.27 20.64
CA GLU A 104 -2.66 19.68 20.31
C GLU A 104 -1.57 20.28 21.23
N GLU A 105 -1.00 19.49 22.15
CA GLU A 105 0.08 19.94 23.02
C GLU A 105 1.33 20.20 22.19
N LYS A 106 1.92 21.38 22.36
CA LYS A 106 3.16 21.74 21.68
C LYS A 106 4.32 20.91 22.19
N TRP A 107 5.23 20.57 21.29
CA TRP A 107 6.53 20.02 21.64
C TRP A 107 7.26 20.97 22.61
N LYS A 108 7.86 20.38 23.65
CA LYS A 108 8.81 21.05 24.54
C LYS A 108 10.23 20.95 23.99
N ALA A 109 10.50 19.93 23.19
CA ALA A 109 11.75 19.77 22.47
C ALA A 109 11.82 20.70 21.24
N GLY A 110 13.03 21.17 20.94
CA GLY A 110 13.36 21.76 19.64
C GLY A 110 14.04 20.73 18.75
N TRP A 111 14.10 21.02 17.45
CA TRP A 111 14.86 20.23 16.50
C TRP A 111 16.37 20.36 16.73
N ILE A 112 17.10 19.28 16.48
CA ILE A 112 18.56 19.26 16.46
C ILE A 112 19.09 18.67 15.16
N GLU A 113 20.28 19.12 14.75
CA GLU A 113 21.08 18.56 13.68
C GLU A 113 22.42 18.05 14.25
N PRO A 114 22.88 16.84 13.90
CA PRO A 114 24.27 16.47 14.12
C PRO A 114 25.20 17.32 13.24
N ASN A 115 26.48 17.38 13.60
CA ASN A 115 27.48 17.98 12.72
C ASN A 115 27.57 17.17 11.41
N GLN A 116 27.33 17.86 10.30
CA GLN A 116 27.22 17.24 8.98
C GLN A 116 27.51 18.25 7.87
N ILE A 117 27.95 17.71 6.74
CA ILE A 117 28.01 18.45 5.48
C ILE A 117 26.66 18.24 4.81
N PRO A 118 26.03 19.29 4.25
CA PRO A 118 24.82 19.12 3.45
C PRO A 118 25.03 18.12 2.32
N THR A 119 24.02 17.28 2.09
CA THR A 119 23.98 16.37 0.96
C THR A 119 23.87 17.16 -0.33
N GLU A 120 24.78 16.94 -1.27
CA GLU A 120 24.71 17.58 -2.58
C GLU A 120 23.52 17.04 -3.39
N PRO A 121 22.67 17.90 -3.95
CA PRO A 121 21.63 17.50 -4.88
C PRO A 121 22.23 16.82 -6.12
N THR A 122 21.69 15.67 -6.51
CA THR A 122 22.11 14.97 -7.74
C THR A 122 21.68 15.71 -9.00
N THR A 123 20.57 16.44 -8.92
CA THR A 123 19.97 17.17 -10.03
C THR A 123 19.54 18.56 -9.57
N ASP A 124 19.78 19.54 -10.42
CA ASP A 124 19.16 20.85 -10.32
C ASP A 124 17.79 20.82 -11.02
N PHE A 125 16.72 20.68 -10.22
CA PHE A 125 15.36 20.53 -10.70
C PHE A 125 14.83 21.73 -11.51
N ASP A 126 15.43 22.93 -11.35
CA ASP A 126 15.04 24.12 -12.09
C ASP A 126 15.54 24.09 -13.55
N THR A 127 16.48 23.19 -13.86
CA THR A 127 17.13 23.08 -15.17
C THR A 127 16.74 21.82 -15.95
N VAL A 128 15.87 20.99 -15.40
CA VAL A 128 15.45 19.72 -16.02
C VAL A 128 14.68 20.01 -17.32
N SER A 129 15.22 19.53 -18.43
CA SER A 129 14.62 19.67 -19.77
C SER A 129 14.19 18.33 -20.39
N GLU A 130 14.67 17.21 -19.85
CA GLU A 130 14.35 15.85 -20.31
C GLU A 130 14.47 14.84 -19.17
N PHE A 131 13.69 13.76 -19.23
CA PHE A 131 13.83 12.61 -18.35
C PHE A 131 14.77 11.59 -18.97
N LYS A 132 15.79 11.13 -18.23
CA LYS A 132 16.77 10.14 -18.71
C LYS A 132 16.70 8.86 -17.88
N ILE A 133 16.62 7.74 -18.58
CA ILE A 133 16.83 6.41 -18.00
C ILE A 133 18.30 6.06 -18.22
N VAL A 134 19.03 5.82 -17.13
CA VAL A 134 20.41 5.32 -17.20
C VAL A 134 20.40 3.81 -17.20
N THR A 135 20.97 3.21 -18.24
CA THR A 135 21.04 1.76 -18.45
C THR A 135 22.39 1.16 -18.08
N GLU A 136 23.42 2.00 -17.90
CA GLU A 136 24.77 1.57 -17.54
C GLU A 136 25.02 1.75 -16.04
N SER A 137 25.34 0.66 -15.34
CA SER A 137 25.83 0.71 -13.96
C SER A 137 27.36 0.90 -13.93
N ASN A 138 27.88 1.73 -13.03
CA ASN A 138 29.32 1.79 -12.74
C ASN A 138 29.67 0.87 -11.56
N PRO A 139 30.21 -0.34 -11.81
CA PRO A 139 30.53 -1.29 -10.73
C PRO A 139 31.68 -0.82 -9.83
N ASP A 140 32.47 0.17 -10.27
CA ASP A 140 33.65 0.71 -9.57
C ASP A 140 33.37 2.08 -8.91
N ARG A 141 32.09 2.47 -8.77
CA ARG A 141 31.69 3.69 -8.04
C ARG A 141 32.26 3.65 -6.61
N ASP A 142 32.87 4.74 -6.15
CA ASP A 142 33.53 4.80 -4.84
C ASP A 142 32.60 5.26 -3.69
N PHE A 143 31.41 5.74 -4.04
CA PHE A 143 30.32 6.15 -3.13
C PHE A 143 30.69 7.28 -2.16
N LYS A 144 31.69 8.11 -2.49
CA LYS A 144 32.15 9.22 -1.62
C LYS A 144 31.15 10.37 -1.47
N GLU A 145 30.18 10.46 -2.36
CA GLU A 145 29.12 11.45 -2.35
C GLU A 145 28.06 11.19 -1.26
N PHE A 146 28.01 9.97 -0.70
CA PHE A 146 27.05 9.61 0.34
C PHE A 146 27.55 10.05 1.72
N GLN A 147 26.61 10.45 2.57
CA GLN A 147 26.90 10.83 3.95
C GLN A 147 26.84 9.60 4.87
N PRO A 148 27.71 9.53 5.89
CA PRO A 148 27.63 8.48 6.91
C PRO A 148 26.43 8.68 7.83
N VAL A 149 25.84 7.57 8.25
CA VAL A 149 24.76 7.55 9.25
C VAL A 149 25.28 8.17 10.55
N LYS A 150 24.41 8.98 11.16
CA LYS A 150 24.72 9.73 12.38
C LYS A 150 24.27 8.92 13.60
N TYR A 151 25.18 8.72 14.54
CA TYR A 151 24.92 8.08 15.82
C TYR A 151 24.80 9.18 16.87
N ILE A 152 23.67 9.25 17.56
CA ILE A 152 23.34 10.32 18.51
C ILE A 152 23.11 9.70 19.89
N ARG A 153 23.83 10.19 20.90
CA ARG A 153 23.69 9.82 22.32
C ARG A 153 22.99 10.93 23.08
N ILE A 154 21.88 10.62 23.72
CA ILE A 154 21.12 11.53 24.58
C ILE A 154 21.20 10.99 26.01
N PRO A 155 22.11 11.52 26.84
CA PRO A 155 22.26 11.07 28.22
C PRO A 155 21.14 11.62 29.10
N THR A 156 20.71 10.82 30.07
CA THR A 156 19.80 11.27 31.14
C THR A 156 20.15 10.60 32.46
N THR A 157 19.75 11.23 33.57
CA THR A 157 19.77 10.63 34.89
C THR A 157 18.35 10.44 35.39
N VAL A 158 18.01 9.19 35.68
CA VAL A 158 16.74 8.77 36.28
C VAL A 158 16.92 8.74 37.79
N LYS A 159 16.18 9.59 38.50
CA LYS A 159 16.40 9.87 39.93
C LYS A 159 15.89 8.76 40.85
N GLU A 160 14.75 8.18 40.48
CA GLU A 160 13.99 7.24 41.30
C GLU A 160 13.38 6.15 40.42
N LYS A 161 12.51 5.31 40.99
CA LYS A 161 11.84 4.26 40.23
C LYS A 161 10.80 4.85 39.26
N VAL A 162 10.86 4.41 38.01
CA VAL A 162 9.97 4.85 36.93
C VAL A 162 8.61 4.15 37.06
N LYS A 163 7.52 4.92 37.01
CA LYS A 163 6.14 4.41 36.89
C LYS A 163 5.75 4.21 35.42
N ARG A 164 6.16 5.15 34.55
CA ARG A 164 5.87 5.14 33.12
C ARG A 164 6.90 5.99 32.38
N ALA A 165 7.38 5.55 31.23
CA ALA A 165 8.18 6.37 30.33
C ALA A 165 7.74 6.25 28.87
N ARG A 166 7.64 7.39 28.19
CA ARG A 166 7.31 7.49 26.76
C ARG A 166 8.38 8.28 26.03
N VAL A 167 8.69 7.85 24.80
CA VAL A 167 9.44 8.66 23.84
C VAL A 167 8.51 9.04 22.70
N TYR A 168 8.45 10.33 22.40
CA TYR A 168 7.83 10.91 21.21
C TYR A 168 8.96 11.35 20.30
N MET A 169 9.03 10.84 19.08
CA MET A 169 10.16 11.11 18.20
C MET A 169 9.79 11.08 16.72
N THR A 170 10.39 11.99 15.96
CA THR A 170 10.39 12.00 14.50
C THR A 170 11.74 12.48 13.97
N ALA A 171 11.95 12.40 12.66
CA ALA A 171 13.17 12.83 12.02
C ALA A 171 12.90 13.47 10.65
N HIS A 172 13.75 14.44 10.30
CA HIS A 172 14.06 14.72 8.90
C HIS A 172 15.09 13.67 8.46
N GLY A 173 14.59 12.58 7.88
CA GLY A 173 15.35 11.37 7.59
C GLY A 173 14.62 10.12 8.05
N VAL A 174 15.35 9.04 8.31
CA VAL A 174 14.85 7.84 9.00
C VAL A 174 15.73 7.54 10.21
N TYR A 175 15.15 6.95 11.25
CA TYR A 175 15.87 6.70 12.49
C TYR A 175 15.61 5.32 13.09
N ARG A 176 16.48 4.93 14.02
CA ARG A 176 16.29 3.78 14.92
C ARG A 176 16.65 4.15 16.36
N LEU A 177 15.72 3.89 17.28
CA LEU A 177 15.88 4.12 18.72
C LEU A 177 16.39 2.87 19.45
N GLU A 178 17.35 3.07 20.33
CA GLU A 178 17.77 2.09 21.33
C GLU A 178 17.89 2.79 22.70
N VAL A 179 17.42 2.13 23.76
CA VAL A 179 17.48 2.63 25.14
C VAL A 179 18.34 1.67 25.93
N ASN A 180 19.48 2.15 26.45
CA ASN A 180 20.47 1.32 27.15
C ASN A 180 20.85 0.06 26.35
N GLY A 181 21.05 0.23 25.04
CA GLY A 181 21.41 -0.81 24.09
C GLY A 181 20.33 -1.86 23.77
N ALA A 182 19.06 -1.57 24.06
CA ALA A 182 17.92 -2.39 23.64
C ALA A 182 16.92 -1.57 22.82
N ARG A 183 16.40 -2.15 21.73
CA ARG A 183 15.31 -1.50 20.97
C ARG A 183 14.00 -1.57 21.78
N PRO A 184 13.17 -0.50 21.79
CA PRO A 184 11.84 -0.57 22.38
C PRO A 184 10.88 -1.49 21.62
N ASP A 185 11.02 -1.57 20.30
CA ASP A 185 10.34 -2.54 19.45
C ASP A 185 11.15 -2.86 18.18
N ASN A 186 10.61 -3.69 17.27
CA ASN A 186 11.27 -4.11 16.03
C ASN A 186 10.84 -3.32 14.78
N ARG A 187 10.33 -2.09 14.92
CA ARG A 187 9.90 -1.31 13.74
C ARG A 187 11.09 -0.76 12.96
N GLU A 188 11.01 -0.75 11.64
CA GLU A 188 12.03 -0.22 10.75
C GLU A 188 11.50 1.03 10.02
N PHE A 189 12.39 1.88 9.51
CA PHE A 189 12.06 3.06 8.68
C PHE A 189 11.10 4.09 9.29
N ALA A 190 11.10 4.25 10.62
CA ALA A 190 10.45 5.41 11.23
C ALA A 190 11.13 6.70 10.73
N PRO A 191 10.40 7.78 10.38
CA PRO A 191 9.01 8.04 10.72
C PRO A 191 7.99 7.76 9.60
N GLU A 192 8.20 6.70 8.80
CA GLU A 192 7.41 6.41 7.60
C GLU A 192 7.64 7.45 6.47
N ASN A 193 7.22 7.12 5.26
CA ASN A 193 7.22 7.99 4.07
C ASN A 193 5.86 8.70 3.96
N SER A 194 5.87 10.03 3.94
CA SER A 194 4.68 10.88 3.83
C SER A 194 5.02 12.19 3.11
N ALA A 195 4.02 13.05 2.92
CA ALA A 195 4.22 14.40 2.40
C ALA A 195 4.93 15.30 3.45
N TYR A 196 6.23 15.08 3.73
CA TYR A 196 6.93 15.64 4.90
C TYR A 196 6.79 17.16 5.07
N GLU A 197 6.69 17.95 4.01
CA GLU A 197 6.48 19.41 4.10
C GLU A 197 5.15 19.78 4.79
N LYS A 198 4.16 18.89 4.75
CA LYS A 198 2.77 19.14 5.21
C LYS A 198 2.31 18.18 6.29
N VAL A 199 2.78 16.94 6.27
CA VAL A 199 2.48 15.90 7.26
C VAL A 199 3.73 15.05 7.49
N LEU A 200 4.35 15.19 8.66
CA LEU A 200 5.47 14.39 9.15
C LEU A 200 5.04 13.64 10.40
N TYR A 201 5.06 12.31 10.37
CA TYR A 201 4.59 11.53 11.51
C TYR A 201 5.62 11.52 12.65
N TYR A 202 5.17 11.54 13.90
CA TYR A 202 6.00 11.12 15.04
C TYR A 202 5.48 9.80 15.61
N GLN A 203 6.40 9.03 16.16
CA GLN A 203 6.13 7.74 16.76
C GLN A 203 6.18 7.87 18.28
N THR A 204 5.34 7.08 18.96
CA THR A 204 5.38 6.93 20.42
C THR A 204 5.91 5.55 20.79
N TYR A 205 6.87 5.51 21.71
CA TYR A 205 7.45 4.27 22.24
C TYR A 205 7.20 4.17 23.75
N ASP A 206 6.82 2.98 24.21
CA ASP A 206 6.92 2.63 25.62
C ASP A 206 8.35 2.20 25.92
N VAL A 207 9.03 2.95 26.80
CA VAL A 207 10.43 2.69 27.20
C VAL A 207 10.55 2.44 28.70
N THR A 208 9.43 2.16 29.37
CA THR A 208 9.33 2.07 30.84
C THR A 208 10.30 1.03 31.40
N GLU A 209 10.34 -0.16 30.79
CA GLU A 209 11.12 -1.30 31.28
C GLU A 209 12.61 -1.23 30.92
N GLN A 210 13.00 -0.36 29.99
CA GLN A 210 14.38 -0.19 29.54
C GLN A 210 15.17 0.78 30.41
N LEU A 211 14.50 1.57 31.27
CA LEU A 211 15.12 2.56 32.14
C LEU A 211 15.37 2.00 33.54
N PHE A 212 16.47 2.42 34.16
CA PHE A 212 16.80 2.08 35.55
C PHE A 212 17.27 3.30 36.33
N THR A 213 17.24 3.27 37.65
CA THR A 213 17.73 4.39 38.47
C THR A 213 19.23 4.62 38.26
N GLY A 214 19.62 5.86 38.00
CA GLY A 214 20.99 6.26 37.65
C GLY A 214 21.11 6.78 36.22
N GLU A 215 22.30 6.64 35.64
CA GLU A 215 22.60 7.10 34.28
C GLU A 215 21.96 6.16 33.24
N ASN A 216 21.30 6.75 32.24
CA ASN A 216 20.70 6.03 31.12
C ASN A 216 21.04 6.76 29.81
N ILE A 217 21.08 6.01 28.72
CA ILE A 217 21.35 6.54 27.37
C ILE A 217 20.18 6.19 26.45
N PHE A 218 19.64 7.21 25.76
CA PHE A 218 18.91 7.01 24.52
C PHE A 218 19.90 7.13 23.35
N GLY A 219 20.11 6.04 22.61
CA GLY A 219 20.92 5.99 21.40
C GLY A 219 20.01 6.05 20.18
N VAL A 220 20.30 6.96 19.24
CA VAL A 220 19.58 7.09 17.99
C VAL A 220 20.54 6.96 16.82
N MET A 221 20.25 6.07 15.88
CA MET A 221 20.87 6.07 14.55
C MET A 221 19.98 6.87 13.62
N LEU A 222 20.54 7.81 12.85
CA LEU A 222 19.82 8.74 11.97
C LEU A 222 20.45 8.72 10.57
N ALA A 223 19.65 8.41 9.56
CA ALA A 223 20.06 8.25 8.17
C ALA A 223 19.19 9.09 7.21
N ASP A 224 19.65 9.24 5.98
CA ASP A 224 19.06 10.12 4.96
C ASP A 224 17.60 9.77 4.62
N GLY A 225 17.29 8.48 4.51
CA GLY A 225 15.93 8.00 4.23
C GLY A 225 15.32 8.62 2.98
N TRP A 226 14.02 8.91 3.02
CA TRP A 226 13.33 9.63 1.93
C TRP A 226 13.59 11.14 1.92
N TRP A 227 14.22 11.69 2.97
CA TRP A 227 14.43 13.13 3.14
C TRP A 227 15.50 13.68 2.20
N SER A 228 16.74 13.19 2.37
CA SER A 228 17.92 13.57 1.60
C SER A 228 18.43 12.43 0.68
N GLY A 229 17.93 11.20 0.88
CA GLY A 229 18.36 10.02 0.12
C GLY A 229 17.86 10.02 -1.32
N ARG A 230 18.39 9.08 -2.11
CA ARG A 230 18.13 8.94 -3.55
C ARG A 230 16.85 8.12 -3.70
N VAL A 231 15.80 8.71 -4.27
CA VAL A 231 14.47 8.09 -4.28
C VAL A 231 13.69 8.36 -5.57
N GLY A 232 12.60 7.61 -5.77
CA GLY A 232 11.67 7.78 -6.88
C GLY A 232 12.25 7.37 -8.24
N ALA A 233 11.49 7.53 -9.31
CA ALA A 233 11.85 7.06 -10.64
C ALA A 233 13.13 7.67 -11.22
N SER A 234 13.42 8.94 -10.91
CA SER A 234 14.65 9.58 -11.35
C SER A 234 15.88 9.20 -10.53
N GLY A 235 15.69 8.67 -9.30
CA GLY A 235 16.79 8.31 -8.40
C GLY A 235 17.51 9.52 -7.81
N ASP A 236 16.85 10.68 -7.77
CA ASP A 236 17.45 11.92 -7.28
C ASP A 236 17.44 12.07 -5.77
N SER A 237 18.42 12.82 -5.25
CA SER A 237 18.55 13.16 -3.83
C SER A 237 17.75 14.41 -3.41
N CYS A 238 17.77 14.70 -2.11
CA CYS A 238 17.33 15.99 -1.54
C CYS A 238 15.89 16.39 -1.90
N GLN A 239 14.97 15.42 -1.92
CA GLN A 239 13.57 15.65 -2.28
C GLN A 239 12.87 16.58 -1.28
N TYR A 240 13.27 16.58 -0.02
CA TYR A 240 12.71 17.46 1.00
C TYR A 240 13.76 18.42 1.55
N GLY A 241 14.92 17.90 1.95
CA GLY A 241 16.06 18.70 2.42
C GLY A 241 17.39 17.98 2.26
N ASP A 242 18.48 18.66 2.65
CA ASP A 242 19.87 18.24 2.43
C ASP A 242 20.60 17.83 3.72
N LYS A 243 20.01 18.08 4.89
CA LYS A 243 20.53 17.69 6.19
C LYS A 243 19.52 16.89 6.99
N VAL A 244 20.01 15.88 7.70
CA VAL A 244 19.16 15.09 8.60
C VAL A 244 19.00 15.78 9.95
N GLY A 245 17.82 15.65 10.55
CA GLY A 245 17.48 16.29 11.82
C GLY A 245 16.63 15.38 12.71
N LEU A 246 16.66 15.62 14.01
CA LEU A 246 15.94 14.84 15.01
C LEU A 246 15.07 15.74 15.89
N LEU A 247 13.82 15.34 16.10
CA LEU A 247 12.95 15.89 17.13
C LEU A 247 12.67 14.79 18.15
N PHE A 248 13.19 14.96 19.36
CA PHE A 248 13.14 13.95 20.42
C PHE A 248 12.63 14.55 21.73
N GLN A 249 11.59 13.93 22.29
CA GLN A 249 11.09 14.23 23.62
C GLN A 249 10.77 12.93 24.36
N ALA A 250 11.39 12.73 25.53
CA ALA A 250 10.98 11.68 26.46
C ALA A 250 10.25 12.28 27.66
N GLU A 251 9.20 11.60 28.13
CA GLU A 251 8.51 11.94 29.38
C GLU A 251 8.55 10.74 30.34
N ILE A 252 9.20 10.94 31.49
CA ILE A 252 9.38 9.95 32.54
C ILE A 252 8.51 10.37 33.73
N THR A 253 7.50 9.58 34.04
CA THR A 253 6.68 9.72 35.25
C THR A 253 7.23 8.80 36.33
N TYR A 254 7.57 9.35 37.49
CA TYR A 254 8.06 8.61 38.66
C TYR A 254 6.91 8.05 39.52
N GLU A 255 7.21 7.11 40.42
CA GLU A 255 6.21 6.59 41.38
C GLU A 255 5.64 7.69 42.31
N ASN A 256 6.41 8.75 42.58
CA ASN A 256 5.98 9.90 43.38
C ASN A 256 5.08 10.90 42.62
N GLY A 257 4.87 10.69 41.31
CA GLY A 257 4.06 11.56 40.44
C GLY A 257 4.81 12.69 39.74
N GLU A 258 6.09 12.92 40.04
CA GLU A 258 6.95 13.88 39.29
C GLU A 258 7.09 13.42 37.84
N VAL A 259 7.05 14.39 36.91
CA VAL A 259 7.30 14.16 35.48
C VAL A 259 8.59 14.88 35.09
N GLN A 260 9.56 14.12 34.59
CA GLN A 260 10.77 14.64 33.97
C GLN A 260 10.65 14.59 32.46
N THR A 261 10.89 15.73 31.80
CA THR A 261 11.00 15.81 30.34
C THR A 261 12.46 15.82 29.94
N ILE A 262 12.85 14.97 28.97
CA ILE A 262 14.18 14.91 28.37
C ILE A 262 14.08 15.33 26.91
N THR A 263 15.00 16.18 26.48
CA THR A 263 15.14 16.62 25.08
C THR A 263 16.54 16.25 24.57
N ALA A 264 16.78 16.40 23.27
CA ALA A 264 18.08 16.14 22.65
C ALA A 264 19.05 17.34 22.68
N GLU A 265 18.78 18.38 23.47
CA GLU A 265 19.58 19.63 23.49
C GLU A 265 21.06 19.41 23.89
N ASN A 266 21.32 18.44 24.77
CA ASN A 266 22.64 18.08 25.27
C ASN A 266 23.20 16.82 24.60
N ALA A 267 22.61 16.41 23.47
CA ALA A 267 23.05 15.22 22.78
C ALA A 267 24.44 15.39 22.17
N LEU A 268 25.16 14.27 22.09
CA LEU A 268 26.41 14.15 21.37
C LEU A 268 26.19 13.30 20.12
N SER A 269 26.94 13.56 19.06
CA SER A 269 26.85 12.83 17.81
C SER A 269 28.22 12.41 17.28
N SER A 270 28.25 11.30 16.56
CA SER A 270 29.42 10.80 15.84
C SER A 270 28.99 10.03 14.58
N THR A 271 29.98 9.59 13.81
CA THR A 271 29.82 8.61 12.73
C THR A 271 30.26 7.24 13.23
N GLY A 272 29.91 6.17 12.51
CA GLY A 272 30.15 4.81 12.97
C GLY A 272 30.38 3.82 11.84
N PRO A 273 30.05 2.54 12.04
CA PRO A 273 30.29 1.49 11.05
C PRO A 273 29.44 1.64 9.79
N LEU A 274 28.30 2.33 9.84
CA LEU A 274 27.49 2.65 8.66
C LEU A 274 28.13 3.80 7.87
N VAL A 275 28.95 3.45 6.87
CA VAL A 275 29.66 4.39 5.99
C VAL A 275 28.69 5.16 5.10
N PHE A 276 27.65 4.49 4.61
CA PHE A 276 26.43 5.09 4.09
C PHE A 276 25.29 4.08 4.19
N SER A 277 24.05 4.58 4.16
CA SER A 277 22.87 3.75 3.91
C SER A 277 21.85 4.55 3.12
N ASP A 278 21.48 4.04 1.96
CA ASP A 278 20.50 4.65 1.07
C ASP A 278 19.45 3.61 0.66
N ILE A 279 18.19 4.03 0.59
CA ILE A 279 17.06 3.13 0.36
C ILE A 279 17.18 2.40 -0.98
N PHE A 280 17.70 3.04 -2.03
CA PHE A 280 17.73 2.48 -3.40
C PHE A 280 19.10 1.92 -3.80
N VAL A 281 20.18 2.55 -3.32
CA VAL A 281 21.55 2.16 -3.67
C VAL A 281 22.01 0.95 -2.85
N GLY A 282 21.65 0.90 -1.56
CA GLY A 282 22.07 -0.13 -0.61
C GLY A 282 22.84 0.44 0.58
N GLU A 283 23.51 -0.44 1.33
CA GLU A 283 24.22 -0.06 2.55
C GLU A 283 25.69 -0.49 2.52
N LYS A 284 26.58 0.38 3.01
CA LYS A 284 27.98 0.03 3.24
C LYS A 284 28.31 0.08 4.72
N TYR A 285 28.65 -1.07 5.26
CA TYR A 285 28.98 -1.27 6.67
C TYR A 285 30.44 -1.69 6.84
N ASP A 286 31.16 -1.02 7.74
CA ASP A 286 32.53 -1.32 8.12
C ASP A 286 32.60 -1.79 9.58
N ALA A 287 32.69 -3.10 9.78
CA ALA A 287 32.73 -3.71 11.10
C ALA A 287 33.99 -3.34 11.90
N GLY A 288 35.04 -2.84 11.24
CA GLY A 288 36.22 -2.31 11.91
C GLY A 288 35.98 -0.98 12.65
N LYS A 289 34.86 -0.31 12.38
CA LYS A 289 34.45 0.97 13.00
C LYS A 289 33.32 0.83 14.01
N GLU A 290 32.98 -0.40 14.42
CA GLU A 290 31.98 -0.62 15.46
C GLU A 290 32.37 0.07 16.78
N MET A 291 31.37 0.65 17.44
CA MET A 291 31.53 1.38 18.69
C MET A 291 30.82 0.61 19.81
N ASP A 292 31.46 -0.45 20.32
CA ASP A 292 30.84 -1.32 21.33
C ASP A 292 30.38 -0.54 22.56
N GLY A 293 29.08 -0.64 22.88
CA GLY A 293 28.48 0.02 24.04
C GLY A 293 28.17 1.51 23.86
N TRP A 294 28.28 2.08 22.64
CA TRP A 294 27.98 3.51 22.37
C TRP A 294 26.57 3.96 22.80
N ASN A 295 25.63 3.04 22.99
CA ASN A 295 24.25 3.28 23.38
C ASN A 295 23.98 2.88 24.86
N ARG A 296 25.04 2.75 25.68
CA ARG A 296 24.99 2.40 27.10
C ARG A 296 25.77 3.40 27.95
N PRO A 297 25.41 3.56 29.24
CA PRO A 297 26.22 4.32 30.20
C PRO A 297 27.66 3.82 30.29
N GLY A 298 28.59 4.73 30.62
CA GLY A 298 30.01 4.40 30.84
C GLY A 298 30.88 4.24 29.58
N PHE A 299 30.32 4.46 28.39
CA PHE A 299 31.10 4.55 27.16
C PHE A 299 31.77 5.93 27.04
N ASP A 300 33.03 5.94 26.59
CA ASP A 300 33.83 7.15 26.37
C ASP A 300 33.42 7.87 25.07
N ASP A 301 32.61 8.92 25.21
CA ASP A 301 32.17 9.81 24.12
C ASP A 301 32.96 11.13 24.09
N SER A 302 34.17 11.18 24.67
CA SER A 302 34.98 12.41 24.74
C SER A 302 35.37 12.97 23.37
N THR A 303 35.35 12.15 22.31
CA THR A 303 35.61 12.57 20.93
C THR A 303 34.34 12.87 20.13
N TRP A 304 33.16 12.69 20.71
CA TRP A 304 31.89 12.98 20.05
C TRP A 304 31.60 14.47 20.08
N GLU A 305 30.88 14.94 19.08
CA GLU A 305 30.63 16.36 18.89
C GLU A 305 29.22 16.72 19.34
N LYS A 306 29.05 17.93 19.88
CA LYS A 306 27.71 18.42 20.25
C LYS A 306 26.83 18.57 19.01
N VAL A 307 25.56 18.23 19.16
CA VAL A 307 24.53 18.56 18.17
C VAL A 307 24.26 20.06 18.17
N ASN A 308 23.69 20.56 17.08
CA ASN A 308 23.30 21.95 16.92
C ASN A 308 21.76 22.09 16.99
N PRO A 309 21.21 23.12 17.63
CA PRO A 309 19.80 23.46 17.45
C PRO A 309 19.49 23.76 15.99
N ALA A 310 18.31 23.34 15.53
CA ALA A 310 17.80 23.62 14.19
C ALA A 310 16.42 24.29 14.26
N ASP A 311 16.15 25.19 13.32
CA ASP A 311 14.90 25.95 13.25
C ASP A 311 13.98 25.37 12.18
N TYR A 312 13.39 24.21 12.50
CA TYR A 312 12.36 23.58 11.69
C TYR A 312 10.99 23.71 12.36
N THR A 313 9.94 23.80 11.54
CA THR A 313 8.57 23.85 12.06
C THR A 313 8.17 22.53 12.73
N THR A 314 7.19 22.62 13.63
CA THR A 314 6.49 21.46 14.20
C THR A 314 5.01 21.45 13.82
N GLU A 315 4.57 22.41 12.99
CA GLU A 315 3.15 22.55 12.58
C GLU A 315 2.69 21.44 11.64
N ASN A 316 3.61 20.85 10.89
CA ASN A 316 3.39 19.69 10.02
C ASN A 316 3.50 18.35 10.78
N VAL A 317 3.86 18.34 12.07
CA VAL A 317 4.11 17.12 12.83
C VAL A 317 2.79 16.55 13.38
N ALA A 318 2.51 15.28 13.12
CA ALA A 318 1.29 14.59 13.55
C ALA A 318 1.58 13.20 14.14
N GLY A 319 0.74 12.71 15.06
CA GLY A 319 0.89 11.37 15.60
C GLY A 319 0.70 10.30 14.53
N GLN A 320 1.55 9.26 14.56
CA GLN A 320 1.45 8.13 13.64
C GLN A 320 0.05 7.52 13.65
N TYR A 321 -0.51 7.35 12.45
CA TYR A 321 -1.74 6.58 12.23
C TYR A 321 -1.42 5.26 11.53
N GLY A 322 -1.98 4.16 12.03
CA GLY A 322 -1.77 2.82 11.48
C GLY A 322 -0.42 2.20 11.83
N GLU A 323 -0.24 0.97 11.37
CA GLU A 323 0.86 0.09 11.75
C GLU A 323 2.20 0.55 11.13
N PRO A 324 3.32 0.38 11.86
CA PRO A 324 4.65 0.69 11.35
C PRO A 324 5.15 -0.40 10.40
N VAL A 325 6.27 -0.14 9.72
CA VAL A 325 6.99 -1.16 8.96
C VAL A 325 7.71 -2.12 9.90
N ARG A 326 7.55 -3.43 9.71
CA ARG A 326 8.20 -4.48 10.50
C ARG A 326 8.65 -5.67 9.63
N PRO A 327 9.61 -6.47 10.10
CA PRO A 327 9.83 -7.81 9.58
C PRO A 327 8.69 -8.74 9.97
N ILE A 328 7.85 -9.14 9.00
CA ILE A 328 6.68 -10.01 9.25
C ILE A 328 7.01 -11.50 9.10
N GLN A 329 8.07 -11.81 8.35
CA GLN A 329 8.47 -13.18 8.06
C GLN A 329 9.98 -13.27 7.84
N VAL A 330 10.57 -14.39 8.26
CA VAL A 330 11.97 -14.74 7.99
C VAL A 330 11.99 -15.97 7.09
N LEU A 331 12.57 -15.82 5.89
CA LEU A 331 12.77 -16.89 4.92
C LEU A 331 14.19 -17.43 5.01
N LYS A 332 14.32 -18.74 4.85
CA LYS A 332 15.62 -19.38 4.57
C LYS A 332 15.73 -19.55 3.06
N PRO A 333 16.92 -19.32 2.46
CA PRO A 333 17.09 -19.60 1.04
C PRO A 333 16.78 -21.07 0.72
N GLU A 334 16.20 -21.31 -0.45
CA GLU A 334 15.97 -22.68 -0.92
C GLU A 334 17.30 -23.35 -1.28
N ARG A 335 18.23 -22.60 -1.88
CA ARG A 335 19.52 -23.11 -2.35
C ARG A 335 20.53 -22.00 -2.64
N ILE A 336 21.78 -22.43 -2.81
CA ILE A 336 22.86 -21.65 -3.42
C ILE A 336 23.14 -22.25 -4.81
N LEU A 337 23.18 -21.41 -5.83
CA LEU A 337 23.45 -21.74 -7.22
C LEU A 337 24.87 -21.32 -7.58
N ARG A 338 25.53 -22.15 -8.40
CA ARG A 338 26.66 -21.72 -9.22
C ARG A 338 26.16 -21.56 -10.65
N THR A 339 26.12 -20.34 -11.16
CA THR A 339 25.60 -20.04 -12.50
C THR A 339 26.53 -20.58 -13.58
N PRO A 340 26.09 -20.73 -14.84
CA PRO A 340 26.98 -21.07 -15.96
C PRO A 340 28.19 -20.14 -16.12
N LYS A 341 28.05 -18.84 -15.77
CA LYS A 341 29.16 -17.87 -15.71
C LYS A 341 30.05 -18.01 -14.47
N GLY A 342 29.73 -18.94 -13.57
CA GLY A 342 30.51 -19.24 -12.36
C GLY A 342 30.19 -18.36 -11.16
N GLU A 343 29.10 -17.58 -11.20
CA GLU A 343 28.67 -16.69 -10.12
C GLU A 343 28.00 -17.51 -9.01
N MET A 344 28.16 -17.07 -7.76
CA MET A 344 27.47 -17.65 -6.61
C MET A 344 26.19 -16.86 -6.34
N VAL A 345 25.03 -17.51 -6.43
CA VAL A 345 23.72 -16.85 -6.30
C VAL A 345 22.86 -17.56 -5.26
N VAL A 346 22.38 -16.82 -4.26
CA VAL A 346 21.35 -17.27 -3.32
C VAL A 346 20.00 -17.22 -4.04
N ASP A 347 19.22 -18.30 -4.01
CA ASP A 347 17.84 -18.35 -4.53
C ASP A 347 16.87 -18.52 -3.36
N LEU A 348 16.03 -17.50 -3.14
CA LEU A 348 15.02 -17.53 -2.08
C LEU A 348 13.78 -18.36 -2.43
N GLY A 349 13.59 -18.74 -3.69
CA GLY A 349 12.35 -19.36 -4.16
C GLY A 349 11.16 -18.41 -4.29
N GLN A 350 11.30 -17.15 -3.84
CA GLN A 350 10.23 -16.15 -3.75
C GLN A 350 10.80 -14.74 -3.94
N VAL A 351 10.15 -13.92 -4.77
CA VAL A 351 10.40 -12.47 -4.83
C VAL A 351 9.80 -11.80 -3.60
N ILE A 352 10.59 -11.03 -2.87
CA ILE A 352 10.20 -10.31 -1.64
C ILE A 352 10.63 -8.85 -1.70
N ALA A 353 10.06 -8.00 -0.84
CA ALA A 353 10.69 -6.76 -0.41
C ALA A 353 11.33 -6.99 0.97
N GLY A 354 12.62 -6.73 1.13
CA GLY A 354 13.28 -7.11 2.37
C GLY A 354 14.77 -6.85 2.47
N GLN A 355 15.38 -7.50 3.45
CA GLN A 355 16.81 -7.43 3.77
C GLN A 355 17.40 -8.83 3.84
N MET A 356 18.63 -9.01 3.36
CA MET A 356 19.40 -10.23 3.58
C MET A 356 20.29 -10.09 4.82
N GLU A 357 20.14 -11.01 5.77
CA GLU A 357 21.10 -11.24 6.86
C GLU A 357 22.04 -12.36 6.44
N PHE A 358 23.32 -12.25 6.81
CA PHE A 358 24.25 -13.36 6.73
C PHE A 358 25.11 -13.50 7.98
N THR A 359 25.66 -14.70 8.19
CA THR A 359 26.68 -15.00 9.19
C THR A 359 27.92 -15.56 8.52
N VAL A 360 29.10 -15.05 8.87
CA VAL A 360 30.36 -15.45 8.25
C VAL A 360 31.49 -15.47 9.27
N THR A 361 32.47 -16.35 9.07
CA THR A 361 33.76 -16.30 9.78
C THR A 361 34.83 -15.84 8.81
N CYS A 362 35.51 -14.74 9.10
CA CYS A 362 36.47 -14.14 8.18
C CYS A 362 37.62 -13.41 8.91
N GLU A 363 38.74 -13.21 8.21
CA GLU A 363 39.75 -12.23 8.59
C GLU A 363 39.25 -10.80 8.35
N ALA A 364 39.80 -9.83 9.07
CA ALA A 364 39.39 -8.44 8.94
C ALA A 364 39.76 -7.83 7.56
N GLY A 365 38.94 -6.88 7.10
CA GLY A 365 39.19 -6.07 5.90
C GLY A 365 38.71 -6.69 4.59
N ARG A 366 38.16 -7.91 4.59
CA ARG A 366 37.52 -8.49 3.40
C ARG A 366 36.16 -7.82 3.16
N VAL A 367 35.89 -7.47 1.91
CA VAL A 367 34.60 -6.92 1.46
C VAL A 367 33.73 -8.05 0.95
N ILE A 368 32.57 -8.25 1.58
CA ILE A 368 31.48 -9.09 1.08
C ILE A 368 30.48 -8.17 0.38
N ARG A 369 30.04 -8.54 -0.82
CA ARG A 369 29.08 -7.78 -1.62
C ARG A 369 27.88 -8.65 -1.95
N LEU A 370 26.68 -8.10 -1.74
CA LEU A 370 25.39 -8.72 -2.06
C LEU A 370 24.66 -7.86 -3.10
N GLU A 371 24.51 -8.37 -4.32
CA GLU A 371 23.80 -7.71 -5.42
C GLU A 371 22.45 -8.39 -5.64
N HIS A 372 21.37 -7.61 -5.60
CA HIS A 372 20.00 -8.12 -5.55
C HIS A 372 19.30 -8.02 -6.91
N SER A 373 18.51 -9.04 -7.26
CA SER A 373 17.63 -9.03 -8.44
C SER A 373 16.40 -9.92 -8.25
N GLU A 374 15.35 -9.65 -9.03
CA GLU A 374 14.12 -10.44 -9.07
C GLU A 374 14.21 -11.68 -9.97
N VAL A 375 15.12 -11.70 -10.94
CA VAL A 375 15.13 -12.69 -12.04
C VAL A 375 16.55 -13.14 -12.42
N LEU A 376 16.65 -14.26 -13.13
CA LEU A 376 17.89 -14.71 -13.79
C LEU A 376 17.75 -14.52 -15.31
N ASP A 377 18.86 -14.47 -16.05
CA ASP A 377 18.78 -14.50 -17.52
C ASP A 377 18.27 -15.86 -18.02
N LYS A 378 17.95 -15.93 -19.32
CA LYS A 378 17.44 -17.14 -19.98
C LYS A 378 18.37 -18.36 -19.89
N ASP A 379 19.66 -18.12 -19.64
CA ASP A 379 20.69 -19.16 -19.50
C ASP A 379 20.91 -19.54 -18.02
N GLY A 380 20.21 -18.89 -17.08
CA GLY A 380 20.31 -19.14 -15.65
C GLY A 380 21.47 -18.41 -14.95
N ASN A 381 22.00 -17.33 -15.54
CA ASN A 381 22.98 -16.46 -14.88
C ASN A 381 22.33 -15.30 -14.13
N TYR A 382 23.09 -14.67 -13.24
CA TYR A 382 22.64 -13.46 -12.60
C TYR A 382 22.36 -12.38 -13.66
N TYR A 383 21.21 -11.73 -13.55
CA TYR A 383 20.78 -10.68 -14.45
C TYR A 383 20.24 -9.52 -13.64
N ASN A 384 20.86 -8.35 -13.76
CA ASN A 384 20.33 -7.16 -13.12
C ASN A 384 19.20 -6.57 -13.99
N ASN A 385 17.94 -6.85 -13.63
CA ASN A 385 16.77 -6.28 -14.30
C ASN A 385 16.43 -4.85 -13.83
N ILE A 386 17.18 -4.28 -12.89
CA ILE A 386 16.90 -2.97 -12.29
C ILE A 386 17.68 -1.89 -13.06
N LEU A 387 16.94 -0.98 -13.70
CA LEU A 387 17.49 0.16 -14.45
C LEU A 387 17.25 1.48 -13.70
N GLY A 388 18.08 2.48 -13.99
CA GLY A 388 17.95 3.85 -13.49
C GLY A 388 19.17 4.35 -12.72
N ILE A 389 19.16 5.65 -12.45
CA ILE A 389 20.19 6.33 -11.67
C ILE A 389 20.05 5.95 -10.19
N ASN A 390 21.16 5.66 -9.51
CA ASN A 390 21.19 5.31 -8.08
C ASN A 390 20.31 4.09 -7.72
N LYS A 391 20.35 3.03 -8.55
CA LYS A 391 19.56 1.80 -8.38
C LYS A 391 20.40 0.54 -8.19
N GLU A 392 21.60 0.68 -7.65
CA GLU A 392 22.57 -0.41 -7.53
C GLU A 392 22.08 -1.60 -6.70
N GLN A 393 21.16 -1.40 -5.75
CA GLN A 393 20.62 -2.42 -4.84
C GLN A 393 21.69 -3.39 -4.32
N THR A 394 22.79 -2.81 -3.84
CA THR A 394 23.99 -3.55 -3.45
C THR A 394 24.38 -3.22 -2.02
N ASP A 395 24.49 -4.26 -1.19
CA ASP A 395 25.02 -4.13 0.16
C ASP A 395 26.50 -4.53 0.20
N PHE A 396 27.30 -3.76 0.93
CA PHE A 396 28.73 -3.94 1.10
C PHE A 396 29.07 -4.09 2.58
N TYR A 397 29.72 -5.17 2.96
CA TYR A 397 30.14 -5.43 4.33
C TYR A 397 31.65 -5.64 4.41
N ILE A 398 32.34 -4.77 5.15
CA ILE A 398 33.77 -4.91 5.46
C ILE A 398 33.89 -5.65 6.78
N THR A 399 34.45 -6.85 6.70
CA THR A 399 34.56 -7.79 7.81
C THR A 399 35.53 -7.34 8.90
N LYS A 400 35.24 -7.70 10.14
CA LYS A 400 36.22 -7.79 11.25
C LYS A 400 36.64 -9.25 11.44
N LYS A 401 37.67 -9.46 12.27
CA LYS A 401 38.20 -10.80 12.53
C LYS A 401 37.23 -11.63 13.37
N GLY A 402 37.00 -12.88 12.95
CA GLY A 402 36.20 -13.85 13.69
C GLY A 402 34.82 -14.06 13.08
N GLN A 403 33.91 -14.64 13.86
CA GLN A 403 32.51 -14.82 13.46
C GLN A 403 31.74 -13.52 13.64
N GLN A 404 30.92 -13.18 12.66
CA GLN A 404 30.09 -11.97 12.65
C GLN A 404 28.79 -12.18 11.89
N THR A 405 27.77 -11.44 12.27
CA THR A 405 26.46 -11.43 11.62
C THR A 405 26.11 -10.01 11.23
N TYR A 406 25.59 -9.84 10.02
CA TYR A 406 25.18 -8.54 9.50
C TYR A 406 23.84 -8.64 8.81
N LYS A 407 23.01 -7.62 9.03
CA LYS A 407 21.77 -7.32 8.33
C LYS A 407 21.75 -5.80 8.11
N PRO A 408 21.38 -5.30 6.92
CA PRO A 408 21.25 -3.88 6.70
C PRO A 408 20.26 -3.19 7.66
N TYR A 409 20.45 -1.89 7.89
CA TYR A 409 19.67 -1.09 8.84
C TYR A 409 18.65 -0.19 8.15
N PHE A 410 19.07 0.62 7.16
CA PHE A 410 18.22 1.65 6.55
C PHE A 410 18.04 1.50 5.03
N THR A 411 18.19 0.28 4.52
CA THR A 411 17.89 -0.06 3.13
C THR A 411 17.05 -1.34 3.05
N TYR A 412 16.36 -1.52 1.93
CA TYR A 412 15.66 -2.75 1.57
C TYR A 412 15.72 -2.92 0.05
N HIS A 413 15.51 -4.15 -0.43
CA HIS A 413 15.58 -4.48 -1.85
C HIS A 413 14.36 -5.30 -2.25
N GLY A 414 13.98 -5.23 -3.52
CA GLY A 414 13.00 -6.13 -4.12
C GLY A 414 13.71 -7.25 -4.88
N PHE A 415 13.68 -8.48 -4.38
CA PHE A 415 14.54 -9.55 -4.91
C PHE A 415 14.05 -10.96 -4.62
N ARG A 416 14.53 -11.89 -5.45
CA ARG A 416 14.54 -13.35 -5.19
C ARG A 416 15.96 -13.89 -5.18
N TYR A 417 16.82 -13.32 -6.03
CA TYR A 417 18.18 -13.77 -6.25
C TYR A 417 19.18 -12.77 -5.69
N VAL A 418 20.21 -13.28 -5.02
CA VAL A 418 21.31 -12.44 -4.51
C VAL A 418 22.64 -13.00 -4.97
N LYS A 419 23.36 -12.27 -5.83
CA LYS A 419 24.73 -12.62 -6.20
C LYS A 419 25.67 -12.24 -5.06
N VAL A 420 26.45 -13.21 -4.59
CA VAL A 420 27.38 -13.06 -3.48
C VAL A 420 28.80 -13.04 -4.03
N SER A 421 29.54 -11.98 -3.75
CA SER A 421 30.97 -11.89 -4.06
C SER A 421 31.80 -11.51 -2.84
N GLY A 422 33.08 -11.88 -2.89
CA GLY A 422 33.99 -11.67 -1.77
C GLY A 422 33.76 -12.61 -0.57
N TRP A 423 32.99 -13.69 -0.71
CA TRP A 423 32.80 -14.67 0.36
C TRP A 423 34.09 -15.47 0.67
N PRO A 424 34.40 -15.84 1.93
CA PRO A 424 35.51 -16.74 2.25
C PRO A 424 35.13 -18.20 1.94
N GLY A 425 35.56 -18.71 0.79
CA GLY A 425 35.25 -20.07 0.35
C GLY A 425 33.87 -20.14 -0.30
N GLU A 426 33.11 -21.19 -0.01
CA GLU A 426 31.77 -21.42 -0.57
C GLU A 426 30.67 -21.11 0.46
N PRO A 427 29.72 -20.21 0.16
CA PRO A 427 28.55 -19.98 1.01
C PRO A 427 27.61 -21.19 1.04
N LYS A 428 26.92 -21.36 2.16
CA LYS A 428 25.80 -22.31 2.32
C LYS A 428 24.50 -21.55 2.54
N ALA A 429 23.37 -22.18 2.21
CA ALA A 429 22.06 -21.58 2.46
C ALA A 429 21.81 -21.26 3.95
N GLU A 430 22.39 -22.05 4.87
CA GLU A 430 22.29 -21.82 6.33
C GLU A 430 23.02 -20.56 6.82
N ASP A 431 23.92 -20.02 6.00
CA ASP A 431 24.64 -18.78 6.32
C ASP A 431 23.75 -17.55 6.16
N PHE A 432 22.58 -17.67 5.52
CA PHE A 432 21.72 -16.54 5.15
C PHE A 432 20.30 -16.66 5.69
N LYS A 433 19.65 -15.52 5.90
CA LYS A 433 18.21 -15.38 6.15
C LYS A 433 17.70 -14.13 5.45
N ALA A 434 16.50 -14.18 4.89
CA ALA A 434 15.86 -13.01 4.31
C ALA A 434 14.68 -12.56 5.19
N TYR A 435 14.66 -11.27 5.54
CA TYR A 435 13.59 -10.66 6.34
C TYR A 435 12.63 -9.93 5.41
N VAL A 436 11.37 -10.37 5.38
CA VAL A 436 10.29 -9.75 4.59
C VAL A 436 9.76 -8.54 5.33
N LEU A 437 9.84 -7.37 4.71
CA LEU A 437 9.46 -6.08 5.31
C LEU A 437 8.17 -5.55 4.68
N THR A 438 7.23 -5.12 5.51
CA THR A 438 5.96 -4.50 5.09
C THR A 438 5.35 -3.72 6.25
N SER A 439 4.36 -2.87 6.00
CA SER A 439 3.49 -2.38 7.08
C SER A 439 2.69 -3.56 7.64
N GLU A 440 2.67 -3.70 8.97
CA GLU A 440 2.18 -4.90 9.68
C GLU A 440 0.64 -5.04 9.70
N MET A 441 0.01 -5.07 8.53
CA MET A 441 -1.43 -5.33 8.40
C MET A 441 -1.75 -6.81 8.64
N GLN A 442 -2.87 -7.10 9.28
CA GLN A 442 -3.36 -8.46 9.47
C GLN A 442 -3.90 -9.06 8.16
N ASP A 443 -3.59 -10.31 7.86
CA ASP A 443 -4.27 -11.06 6.79
C ASP A 443 -5.71 -11.39 7.19
N ILE A 444 -6.67 -11.03 6.35
CA ILE A 444 -8.11 -11.18 6.60
C ILE A 444 -8.84 -11.95 5.49
N GLY A 445 -8.21 -12.17 4.34
CA GLY A 445 -8.76 -12.94 3.23
C GLY A 445 -7.99 -14.23 2.98
N ASN A 446 -8.70 -15.31 2.67
CA ASN A 446 -8.13 -16.57 2.17
C ASN A 446 -8.94 -17.11 1.00
N PHE A 447 -8.25 -17.65 -0.01
CA PHE A 447 -8.86 -18.24 -1.19
C PHE A 447 -8.03 -19.43 -1.67
N GLU A 448 -8.68 -20.57 -1.84
CA GLU A 448 -8.08 -21.83 -2.27
C GLU A 448 -9.06 -22.57 -3.19
N THR A 449 -8.55 -23.27 -4.19
CA THR A 449 -9.33 -23.96 -5.22
C THR A 449 -8.74 -25.35 -5.52
N SER A 450 -9.45 -26.12 -6.34
CA SER A 450 -8.94 -27.39 -6.88
C SER A 450 -7.85 -27.24 -7.96
N ASP A 451 -7.55 -26.03 -8.45
CA ASP A 451 -6.50 -25.80 -9.45
C ASP A 451 -5.29 -25.08 -8.82
N GLU A 452 -4.17 -25.80 -8.72
CA GLU A 452 -2.92 -25.28 -8.14
C GLU A 452 -2.37 -24.04 -8.86
N ARG A 453 -2.69 -23.84 -10.13
CA ARG A 453 -2.26 -22.64 -10.88
C ARG A 453 -3.02 -21.41 -10.42
N ILE A 454 -4.31 -21.54 -10.14
CA ILE A 454 -5.12 -20.45 -9.57
C ILE A 454 -4.69 -20.18 -8.11
N ASN A 455 -4.40 -21.23 -7.35
CA ASN A 455 -3.85 -21.08 -5.99
C ASN A 455 -2.50 -20.34 -6.01
N ARG A 456 -1.65 -20.64 -7.01
CA ARG A 456 -0.40 -19.92 -7.23
C ARG A 456 -0.64 -18.46 -7.63
N LEU A 457 -1.59 -18.18 -8.53
CA LEU A 457 -1.97 -16.81 -8.88
C LEU A 457 -2.39 -16.02 -7.63
N GLN A 458 -3.30 -16.57 -6.82
CA GLN A 458 -3.72 -15.93 -5.57
C GLN A 458 -2.54 -15.66 -4.62
N LYS A 459 -1.60 -16.60 -4.52
CA LYS A 459 -0.38 -16.42 -3.72
C LYS A 459 0.53 -15.32 -4.28
N ASN A 460 0.65 -15.21 -5.61
CA ASN A 460 1.42 -14.17 -6.27
C ASN A 460 0.82 -12.78 -6.01
N ILE A 461 -0.51 -12.66 -6.06
CA ILE A 461 -1.25 -11.44 -5.71
C ILE A 461 -0.92 -11.02 -4.26
N TRP A 462 -1.02 -11.95 -3.31
CA TRP A 462 -0.70 -11.68 -1.91
C TRP A 462 0.75 -11.23 -1.73
N TRP A 463 1.73 -11.93 -2.31
CA TRP A 463 3.14 -11.56 -2.22
C TRP A 463 3.43 -10.19 -2.83
N SER A 464 2.76 -9.83 -3.93
CA SER A 464 2.89 -8.52 -4.52
C SER A 464 2.35 -7.42 -3.63
N GLN A 465 1.26 -7.65 -2.91
CA GLN A 465 0.76 -6.70 -1.90
C GLN A 465 1.72 -6.57 -0.72
N ILE A 466 2.24 -7.69 -0.19
CA ILE A 466 3.21 -7.67 0.93
C ILE A 466 4.41 -6.80 0.57
N ALA A 467 5.00 -7.05 -0.60
CA ALA A 467 6.22 -6.38 -1.04
C ALA A 467 6.02 -4.87 -1.29
N ASN A 468 4.81 -4.46 -1.67
CA ASN A 468 4.51 -3.09 -2.11
C ASN A 468 3.70 -2.27 -1.10
N THR A 469 3.70 -2.67 0.17
CA THR A 469 3.01 -1.93 1.25
C THR A 469 3.97 -1.50 2.35
N LEU A 470 5.24 -1.27 1.99
CA LEU A 470 6.24 -0.70 2.89
C LEU A 470 6.00 0.81 3.01
N SER A 471 5.43 1.22 4.15
CA SER A 471 5.02 2.59 4.47
C SER A 471 3.87 3.18 3.62
N ILE A 472 4.00 3.12 2.29
CA ILE A 472 3.08 3.63 1.27
C ILE A 472 2.77 2.52 0.24
N PRO A 473 1.65 2.59 -0.53
CA PRO A 473 1.33 1.63 -1.57
C PRO A 473 2.22 1.88 -2.80
N THR A 474 3.37 1.21 -2.88
CA THR A 474 4.34 1.42 -3.96
C THR A 474 3.96 0.67 -5.23
N ASP A 475 4.36 1.18 -6.38
CA ASP A 475 4.26 0.47 -7.66
C ASP A 475 5.10 -0.81 -7.68
N CYS A 476 6.37 -0.70 -7.27
CA CYS A 476 7.32 -1.80 -7.26
C CYS A 476 8.33 -1.63 -6.11
N PRO A 477 8.85 -2.72 -5.48
CA PRO A 477 9.71 -2.62 -4.29
C PRO A 477 11.20 -2.44 -4.57
N GLN A 478 11.62 -2.40 -5.84
CA GLN A 478 13.00 -2.51 -6.29
C GLN A 478 13.48 -1.20 -6.92
N ARG A 479 12.89 -0.74 -8.04
CA ARG A 479 13.45 0.38 -8.82
C ARG A 479 12.87 1.75 -8.50
N GLU A 480 11.56 1.91 -8.34
CA GLU A 480 10.89 3.22 -8.22
C GLU A 480 10.35 3.46 -6.81
N ARG A 481 9.65 2.48 -6.24
CA ARG A 481 9.15 2.49 -4.86
C ARG A 481 8.30 3.71 -4.56
N ALA A 482 7.49 4.10 -5.53
CA ALA A 482 6.73 5.33 -5.52
C ALA A 482 5.24 5.05 -5.39
N GLY A 483 4.52 5.92 -4.69
CA GLY A 483 3.08 5.76 -4.47
C GLY A 483 2.25 6.18 -5.66
N TRP A 484 2.40 5.48 -6.78
CA TRP A 484 1.66 5.73 -8.01
C TRP A 484 0.16 5.54 -7.77
N THR A 485 -0.60 6.60 -8.01
CA THR A 485 -2.01 6.67 -7.62
C THR A 485 -2.90 5.76 -8.45
N GLY A 486 -2.59 5.57 -9.74
CA GLY A 486 -3.35 4.68 -10.63
C GLY A 486 -3.25 3.21 -10.23
N ASP A 487 -2.07 2.77 -9.81
CA ASP A 487 -1.80 1.40 -9.37
C ASP A 487 -2.66 1.07 -8.15
N ILE A 488 -2.62 1.90 -7.12
CA ILE A 488 -3.43 1.68 -5.91
C ILE A 488 -4.92 1.89 -6.18
N MET A 489 -5.31 2.77 -7.11
CA MET A 489 -6.70 2.89 -7.55
C MET A 489 -7.22 1.56 -8.10
N ALA A 490 -6.43 0.90 -8.96
CA ALA A 490 -6.78 -0.39 -9.55
C ALA A 490 -6.81 -1.52 -8.51
N TYR A 491 -5.86 -1.50 -7.58
CA TYR A 491 -5.64 -2.60 -6.66
C TYR A 491 -6.39 -2.49 -5.32
N ALA A 492 -6.82 -1.28 -4.91
CA ALA A 492 -7.46 -1.05 -3.60
C ALA A 492 -8.61 -2.01 -3.28
N PRO A 493 -9.53 -2.36 -4.20
CA PRO A 493 -10.57 -3.34 -3.93
C PRO A 493 -10.02 -4.73 -3.57
N THR A 494 -8.96 -5.19 -4.24
CA THR A 494 -8.30 -6.46 -3.88
C THR A 494 -7.55 -6.32 -2.55
N MET A 495 -6.83 -5.22 -2.36
CA MET A 495 -6.05 -4.95 -1.13
C MET A 495 -6.88 -5.13 0.14
N VAL A 496 -8.08 -4.52 0.17
CA VAL A 496 -8.97 -4.52 1.35
C VAL A 496 -9.68 -5.86 1.59
N PHE A 497 -9.67 -6.77 0.62
CA PHE A 497 -10.12 -8.16 0.82
C PHE A 497 -9.04 -9.02 1.45
N LEU A 498 -7.77 -8.79 1.09
CA LEU A 498 -6.67 -9.64 1.50
C LEU A 498 -6.14 -9.30 2.88
N ARG A 499 -5.95 -8.00 3.16
CA ARG A 499 -5.36 -7.52 4.43
C ARG A 499 -6.16 -6.37 5.01
N GLN A 500 -6.09 -6.21 6.33
CA GLN A 500 -6.70 -5.12 7.08
C GLN A 500 -5.98 -3.80 6.77
N SER A 501 -6.32 -3.19 5.63
CA SER A 501 -5.60 -2.06 5.05
C SER A 501 -6.21 -0.69 5.34
N ASN A 502 -7.23 -0.62 6.20
CA ASN A 502 -7.94 0.63 6.45
C ASN A 502 -7.01 1.72 7.03
N ALA A 503 -6.17 1.38 8.02
CA ALA A 503 -5.34 2.36 8.71
C ALA A 503 -4.18 2.83 7.80
N PHE A 504 -3.58 1.87 7.09
CA PHE A 504 -2.60 2.11 6.05
C PHE A 504 -3.11 3.06 4.94
N LEU A 505 -4.28 2.78 4.37
CA LEU A 505 -4.86 3.61 3.31
C LEU A 505 -5.32 4.97 3.82
N THR A 506 -5.82 5.05 5.06
CA THR A 506 -6.16 6.34 5.71
C THR A 506 -4.92 7.22 5.85
N ARG A 507 -3.80 6.66 6.33
CA ARG A 507 -2.51 7.36 6.43
C ARG A 507 -2.02 7.85 5.06
N TRP A 508 -2.10 7.01 4.03
CA TRP A 508 -1.68 7.41 2.67
C TRP A 508 -2.59 8.51 2.08
N MET A 509 -3.91 8.40 2.28
CA MET A 509 -4.87 9.41 1.82
C MET A 509 -4.68 10.78 2.50
N GLN A 510 -4.17 10.82 3.73
CA GLN A 510 -3.75 12.09 4.34
C GLN A 510 -2.63 12.77 3.53
N SER A 511 -1.63 12.01 3.06
CA SER A 511 -0.59 12.54 2.17
C SER A 511 -1.17 12.94 0.80
N LEU A 512 -2.10 12.16 0.25
CA LEU A 512 -2.77 12.50 -1.02
C LEU A 512 -3.50 13.83 -0.94
N ARG A 513 -4.27 14.05 0.14
CA ARG A 513 -4.97 15.33 0.36
C ARG A 513 -3.99 16.48 0.60
N ALA A 514 -2.90 16.22 1.32
CA ALA A 514 -1.86 17.22 1.55
C ALA A 514 -1.21 17.64 0.23
N ASP A 515 -0.91 16.69 -0.66
CA ASP A 515 -0.22 16.95 -1.93
C ASP A 515 -1.12 17.41 -3.08
N GLN A 516 -2.46 17.34 -2.93
CA GLN A 516 -3.38 17.91 -3.90
C GLN A 516 -3.08 19.40 -4.13
N LEU A 517 -2.98 19.78 -5.40
CA LEU A 517 -2.65 21.15 -5.80
C LEU A 517 -3.84 22.09 -5.63
N GLU A 518 -3.56 23.39 -5.52
CA GLU A 518 -4.58 24.43 -5.31
C GLU A 518 -5.64 24.47 -6.41
N ASP A 519 -5.24 24.16 -7.65
CA ASP A 519 -6.14 24.14 -8.80
C ASP A 519 -7.02 22.87 -8.86
N GLY A 520 -6.79 21.92 -7.95
CA GLY A 520 -7.54 20.68 -7.78
C GLY A 520 -6.87 19.43 -8.34
N GLN A 521 -5.74 19.56 -9.05
CA GLN A 521 -5.00 18.39 -9.55
C GLN A 521 -4.55 17.49 -8.40
N VAL A 522 -4.81 16.19 -8.54
CA VAL A 522 -4.26 15.15 -7.67
C VAL A 522 -2.99 14.60 -8.33
N PRO A 523 -1.82 14.69 -7.70
CA PRO A 523 -0.58 14.19 -8.27
C PRO A 523 -0.64 12.72 -8.71
N SER A 524 0.04 12.36 -9.81
CA SER A 524 0.10 10.95 -10.25
C SER A 524 0.93 10.05 -9.31
N VAL A 525 1.71 10.66 -8.42
CA VAL A 525 2.51 9.97 -7.38
C VAL A 525 2.34 10.70 -6.06
N VAL A 526 2.10 9.93 -4.99
CA VAL A 526 1.94 10.45 -3.62
C VAL A 526 2.78 9.59 -2.66
N PRO A 527 3.73 10.17 -1.89
CA PRO A 527 4.04 11.60 -1.76
C PRO A 527 4.60 12.26 -3.02
N TYR A 528 4.30 13.54 -3.21
CA TYR A 528 4.63 14.27 -4.43
C TYR A 528 6.01 14.96 -4.37
N LEU A 529 7.04 14.18 -4.70
CA LEU A 529 8.44 14.62 -4.62
C LEU A 529 8.81 15.69 -5.67
N LYS A 530 9.84 16.51 -5.37
CA LYS A 530 10.35 17.57 -6.27
C LYS A 530 10.69 17.04 -7.66
N ALA A 531 11.33 15.87 -7.74
CA ALA A 531 11.68 15.25 -9.01
C ALA A 531 10.45 14.90 -9.86
N TYR A 532 9.41 14.33 -9.25
CA TYR A 532 8.16 14.03 -9.97
C TYR A 532 7.48 15.31 -10.44
N LYS A 533 7.49 16.36 -9.62
CA LYS A 533 6.96 17.67 -10.02
C LYS A 533 7.71 18.27 -11.21
N ALA A 534 9.03 18.23 -11.21
CA ALA A 534 9.85 18.72 -12.32
C ALA A 534 9.52 17.95 -13.62
N VAL A 535 9.47 16.61 -13.56
CA VAL A 535 9.17 15.77 -14.72
C VAL A 535 7.74 15.98 -15.22
N GLN A 536 6.75 16.03 -14.33
CA GLN A 536 5.35 16.18 -14.72
C GLN A 536 5.06 17.55 -15.33
N ASN A 537 5.74 18.61 -14.87
CA ASN A 537 5.64 19.93 -15.50
C ASN A 537 6.05 19.91 -16.99
N LEU A 538 6.95 19.01 -17.41
CA LEU A 538 7.31 18.84 -18.84
C LEU A 538 6.12 18.34 -19.68
N PHE A 539 5.19 17.58 -19.09
CA PHE A 539 3.98 17.10 -19.74
C PHE A 539 2.82 18.12 -19.69
N GLY A 540 3.01 19.27 -19.03
CA GLY A 540 2.01 20.33 -18.89
C GLY A 540 0.88 20.02 -17.90
N THR A 541 0.97 18.92 -17.15
CA THR A 541 0.00 18.53 -16.11
C THR A 541 0.69 17.72 -15.02
N ASN A 542 0.19 17.84 -13.79
CA ASN A 542 0.66 17.10 -12.63
C ASN A 542 -0.22 15.86 -12.36
N SER A 543 -1.14 15.53 -13.27
CA SER A 543 -2.14 14.49 -13.05
C SER A 543 -2.47 13.75 -14.35
N SER A 544 -3.23 12.66 -14.22
CA SER A 544 -3.76 11.90 -15.35
C SER A 544 -5.10 11.29 -14.98
N CYS A 545 -5.99 11.11 -15.96
CA CYS A 545 -7.17 10.25 -15.79
C CYS A 545 -6.73 8.85 -15.36
N GLY A 546 -7.47 8.23 -14.44
CA GLY A 546 -7.15 6.94 -13.82
C GLY A 546 -6.04 6.99 -12.76
N TRP A 547 -5.28 8.08 -12.64
CA TRP A 547 -4.32 8.29 -11.55
C TRP A 547 -4.91 9.23 -10.50
N GLY A 548 -5.29 10.44 -10.91
CA GLY A 548 -5.92 11.41 -10.00
C GLY A 548 -7.24 10.92 -9.41
N ASP A 549 -7.93 10.03 -10.12
CA ASP A 549 -9.19 9.40 -9.70
C ASP A 549 -9.06 8.47 -8.49
N ALA A 550 -7.83 8.17 -8.04
CA ALA A 550 -7.56 7.49 -6.78
C ALA A 550 -8.20 8.20 -5.57
N VAL A 551 -8.32 9.54 -5.61
CA VAL A 551 -8.98 10.35 -4.57
C VAL A 551 -10.46 9.97 -4.36
N LEU A 552 -11.08 9.34 -5.36
CA LEU A 552 -12.47 8.87 -5.34
C LEU A 552 -12.53 7.37 -5.03
N ARG A 553 -11.81 6.55 -5.80
CA ARG A 553 -11.98 5.09 -5.78
C ARG A 553 -11.41 4.43 -4.53
N VAL A 554 -10.25 4.89 -4.04
CA VAL A 554 -9.60 4.32 -2.85
C VAL A 554 -10.45 4.51 -1.58
N PRO A 555 -10.91 5.71 -1.23
CA PRO A 555 -11.78 5.88 -0.05
C PRO A 555 -13.12 5.15 -0.21
N LEU A 556 -13.68 5.06 -1.42
CA LEU A 556 -14.87 4.26 -1.66
C LEU A 556 -14.63 2.76 -1.41
N ALA A 557 -13.49 2.21 -1.85
CA ALA A 557 -13.14 0.81 -1.55
C ALA A 557 -13.01 0.55 -0.05
N VAL A 558 -12.42 1.49 0.72
CA VAL A 558 -12.33 1.42 2.19
C VAL A 558 -13.73 1.46 2.81
N TYR A 559 -14.59 2.39 2.41
CA TYR A 559 -15.97 2.46 2.89
C TYR A 559 -16.76 1.18 2.59
N GLN A 560 -16.66 0.66 1.37
CA GLN A 560 -17.32 -0.56 0.97
C GLN A 560 -16.84 -1.75 1.84
N ALA A 561 -15.54 -1.96 1.96
CA ALA A 561 -15.00 -3.08 2.72
C ALA A 561 -15.25 -2.99 4.24
N TYR A 562 -15.16 -1.79 4.82
CA TYR A 562 -15.11 -1.62 6.28
C TYR A 562 -16.30 -0.87 6.88
N GLY A 563 -17.18 -0.28 6.08
CA GLY A 563 -18.28 0.57 6.56
C GLY A 563 -17.83 1.94 7.09
N ASP A 564 -16.57 2.31 6.88
CA ASP A 564 -15.99 3.58 7.34
C ASP A 564 -16.55 4.75 6.54
N ARG A 565 -17.63 5.36 7.04
CA ARG A 565 -18.25 6.54 6.41
C ARG A 565 -17.36 7.79 6.55
N LYS A 566 -16.56 7.87 7.61
CA LYS A 566 -15.72 9.02 7.92
C LYS A 566 -14.61 9.22 6.88
N ILE A 567 -14.10 8.13 6.31
CA ILE A 567 -13.10 8.22 5.24
C ILE A 567 -13.62 8.95 4.00
N LEU A 568 -14.92 8.83 3.70
CA LEU A 568 -15.54 9.59 2.63
C LEU A 568 -15.69 11.06 3.02
N GLU A 569 -16.09 11.35 4.26
CA GLU A 569 -16.22 12.70 4.79
C GLU A 569 -14.91 13.47 4.74
N GLU A 570 -13.82 12.85 5.20
CA GLU A 570 -12.49 13.45 5.25
C GLU A 570 -11.89 13.74 3.87
N ASN A 571 -12.28 12.97 2.84
CA ASN A 571 -11.79 13.12 1.47
C ASN A 571 -12.73 13.91 0.55
N TYR A 572 -13.96 14.21 0.99
CA TYR A 572 -15.01 14.77 0.13
C TYR A 572 -14.62 16.09 -0.56
N ASP A 573 -13.96 17.00 0.17
CA ASP A 573 -13.55 18.29 -0.40
C ASP A 573 -12.45 18.11 -1.45
N ALA A 574 -11.54 17.16 -1.25
CA ALA A 574 -10.50 16.83 -2.22
C ALA A 574 -11.10 16.23 -3.50
N MET A 575 -12.09 15.35 -3.36
CA MET A 575 -12.85 14.78 -4.49
C MET A 575 -13.54 15.87 -5.32
N LYS A 576 -14.18 16.86 -4.66
CA LYS A 576 -14.82 17.99 -5.34
C LYS A 576 -13.83 18.86 -6.09
N LYS A 577 -12.67 19.15 -5.47
CA LYS A 577 -11.61 19.94 -6.13
C LYS A 577 -11.08 19.23 -7.38
N TRP A 578 -10.91 17.91 -7.31
CA TRP A 578 -10.49 17.11 -8.47
C TRP A 578 -11.48 17.19 -9.64
N LEU A 579 -12.78 16.97 -9.38
CA LEU A 579 -13.78 17.09 -10.44
C LEU A 579 -13.96 18.52 -10.96
N ALA A 580 -13.80 19.53 -10.10
CA ALA A 580 -13.80 20.92 -10.53
C ALA A 580 -12.61 21.24 -11.45
N TYR A 581 -11.43 20.64 -11.21
CA TYR A 581 -10.29 20.71 -12.13
C TYR A 581 -10.62 20.05 -13.48
N ILE A 582 -11.10 18.81 -13.47
CA ILE A 582 -11.43 18.07 -14.71
C ILE A 582 -12.46 18.86 -15.54
N GLN A 583 -13.55 19.29 -14.91
CA GLN A 583 -14.61 20.04 -15.57
C GLN A 583 -14.07 21.34 -16.18
N ARG A 584 -13.30 22.12 -15.41
CA ARG A 584 -12.69 23.36 -15.92
C ARG A 584 -11.75 23.09 -17.08
N THR A 585 -10.99 22.00 -17.05
CA THR A 585 -10.10 21.61 -18.14
C THR A 585 -10.90 21.24 -19.39
N ALA A 586 -11.92 20.37 -19.28
CA ALA A 586 -12.79 19.99 -20.39
C ALA A 586 -13.54 21.18 -21.01
N GLU A 587 -13.95 22.16 -20.19
CA GLU A 587 -14.70 23.32 -20.67
C GLU A 587 -13.84 24.38 -21.37
N ASN A 588 -12.54 24.49 -21.04
CA ASN A 588 -11.70 25.61 -21.45
C ASN A 588 -10.47 25.22 -22.29
N GLN A 589 -10.11 23.94 -22.33
CA GLN A 589 -9.05 23.44 -23.22
C GLN A 589 -9.70 22.68 -24.36
N HIS A 590 -9.20 22.93 -25.58
CA HIS A 590 -9.80 22.36 -26.78
C HIS A 590 -8.71 21.78 -27.71
N PRO A 591 -9.02 20.72 -28.49
CA PRO A 591 -8.14 20.21 -29.54
C PRO A 591 -7.84 21.26 -30.62
N GLU A 592 -6.77 21.03 -31.40
CA GLU A 592 -6.32 21.97 -32.44
C GLU A 592 -7.40 22.27 -33.49
N GLU A 593 -8.27 21.31 -33.77
CA GLU A 593 -9.33 21.42 -34.78
C GLU A 593 -10.57 22.19 -34.30
N TYR A 594 -10.63 22.59 -33.03
CA TYR A 594 -11.83 23.17 -32.40
C TYR A 594 -12.44 24.34 -33.17
N ASP A 595 -11.62 25.24 -33.73
CA ASP A 595 -12.10 26.41 -34.46
C ASP A 595 -12.82 26.05 -35.78
N THR A 596 -12.56 24.85 -36.31
CA THR A 596 -13.18 24.34 -37.55
C THR A 596 -14.54 23.68 -37.31
N TRP A 597 -14.88 23.40 -36.05
CA TRP A 597 -16.10 22.68 -35.69
C TRP A 597 -17.34 23.58 -35.74
N ASP A 598 -18.50 22.97 -36.01
CA ASP A 598 -19.78 23.63 -35.83
C ASP A 598 -20.12 23.84 -34.34
N GLU A 599 -21.10 24.71 -34.07
CA GLU A 599 -21.49 25.04 -32.69
C GLU A 599 -22.03 23.85 -31.89
N THR A 600 -22.59 22.83 -32.55
CA THR A 600 -23.10 21.64 -31.86
C THR A 600 -21.94 20.79 -31.37
N HIS A 601 -20.92 20.61 -32.21
CA HIS A 601 -19.70 19.89 -31.84
C HIS A 601 -18.92 20.67 -30.76
N LYS A 602 -18.79 21.99 -30.88
CA LYS A 602 -18.19 22.82 -29.83
C LYS A 602 -18.90 22.68 -28.49
N GLU A 603 -20.22 22.79 -28.45
CA GLU A 603 -21.01 22.64 -27.21
C GLU A 603 -20.87 21.24 -26.59
N ARG A 604 -20.80 20.20 -27.42
CA ARG A 604 -20.54 18.83 -26.96
C ARG A 604 -19.14 18.67 -26.34
N SER A 605 -18.12 19.22 -26.99
CA SER A 605 -16.72 19.05 -26.60
C SER A 605 -16.39 19.53 -25.19
N ARG A 606 -17.17 20.49 -24.66
CA ARG A 606 -17.03 21.01 -23.29
C ARG A 606 -17.25 19.97 -22.19
N TYR A 607 -17.82 18.82 -22.54
CA TYR A 607 -18.01 17.68 -21.63
C TYR A 607 -16.99 16.56 -21.86
N LEU A 608 -16.01 16.74 -22.75
CA LEU A 608 -15.00 15.76 -23.10
C LEU A 608 -13.64 16.24 -22.58
N TRP A 609 -13.14 15.59 -21.53
CA TRP A 609 -11.77 15.80 -21.05
C TRP A 609 -10.77 15.08 -21.94
N ASN A 610 -10.55 15.57 -23.16
CA ASN A 610 -9.75 14.91 -24.20
C ASN A 610 -8.49 15.70 -24.62
N THR A 611 -8.09 16.68 -23.82
CA THR A 611 -6.88 17.51 -24.02
C THR A 611 -5.81 17.24 -22.97
N GLY A 612 -4.59 17.70 -23.23
CA GLY A 612 -3.45 17.50 -22.32
C GLY A 612 -2.84 16.11 -22.41
N PHE A 613 -1.98 15.80 -21.45
CA PHE A 613 -1.35 14.49 -21.32
C PHE A 613 -2.12 13.62 -20.33
N HIS A 614 -2.34 12.35 -20.71
CA HIS A 614 -2.80 11.29 -19.83
C HIS A 614 -2.07 10.01 -20.21
N PHE A 615 -1.78 9.14 -19.24
CA PHE A 615 -1.18 7.83 -19.48
C PHE A 615 -2.09 6.88 -20.28
N GLY A 616 -3.39 7.17 -20.33
CA GLY A 616 -4.37 6.37 -21.05
C GLY A 616 -4.49 4.96 -20.47
N ASP A 617 -4.84 3.98 -21.30
CA ASP A 617 -4.93 2.58 -20.88
C ASP A 617 -3.54 1.93 -20.87
N TRP A 618 -2.68 2.38 -19.95
CA TRP A 618 -1.23 2.07 -19.92
C TRP A 618 -0.90 0.58 -20.10
N LEU A 619 0.20 0.27 -20.82
CA LEU A 619 0.70 -1.10 -21.06
C LEU A 619 -0.28 -2.05 -21.80
N VAL A 620 -0.97 -1.57 -22.85
CA VAL A 620 -1.75 -2.45 -23.75
C VAL A 620 -0.82 -3.53 -24.34
N PRO A 621 -1.10 -4.83 -24.14
CA PRO A 621 -0.21 -5.92 -24.53
C PRO A 621 0.23 -5.90 -26.00
N SER A 622 -0.71 -5.70 -26.93
CA SER A 622 -0.44 -5.67 -28.38
C SER A 622 0.53 -4.57 -28.80
N MET A 623 0.73 -3.56 -27.96
CA MET A 623 1.67 -2.47 -28.19
C MET A 623 3.04 -2.72 -27.53
N VAL A 624 3.10 -3.44 -26.41
CA VAL A 624 4.31 -3.51 -25.56
C VAL A 624 5.02 -4.87 -25.54
N LEU A 625 4.37 -5.97 -25.93
CA LEU A 625 4.94 -7.33 -25.81
C LEU A 625 6.28 -7.57 -26.56
N ASN A 626 6.62 -6.73 -27.54
CA ASN A 626 7.87 -6.82 -28.30
C ASN A 626 8.87 -5.71 -27.95
N ASN A 627 8.72 -5.09 -26.77
CA ASN A 627 9.58 -3.99 -26.34
C ASN A 627 10.18 -4.28 -24.94
N PRO A 628 11.26 -5.08 -24.86
CA PRO A 628 11.80 -5.57 -23.58
C PRO A 628 12.37 -4.46 -22.68
N ASP A 629 12.66 -3.29 -23.25
CA ASP A 629 13.24 -2.14 -22.53
C ASP A 629 12.19 -1.05 -22.21
N GLY A 630 10.91 -1.29 -22.52
CA GLY A 630 9.83 -0.37 -22.18
C GLY A 630 9.66 0.87 -23.07
N GLY A 631 10.40 0.98 -24.17
CA GLY A 631 10.35 2.14 -25.07
C GLY A 631 8.96 2.42 -25.69
N ALA A 632 8.11 1.39 -25.83
CA ALA A 632 6.77 1.51 -26.42
C ALA A 632 5.67 1.88 -25.42
N MET A 633 5.96 1.99 -24.11
CA MET A 633 4.90 2.23 -23.11
C MET A 633 4.16 3.56 -23.37
N ILE A 634 4.89 4.62 -23.71
CA ILE A 634 4.32 5.95 -23.95
C ILE A 634 3.44 6.03 -25.20
N GLU A 635 3.66 5.14 -26.18
CA GLU A 635 2.82 5.09 -27.38
C GLU A 635 1.37 4.74 -27.04
N THR A 636 1.19 3.87 -26.03
CA THR A 636 -0.13 3.51 -25.50
C THR A 636 -0.88 4.74 -25.00
N ALA A 637 -0.19 5.63 -24.30
CA ALA A 637 -0.76 6.86 -23.78
C ALA A 637 -1.28 7.77 -24.90
N PHE A 638 -0.47 8.04 -25.91
CA PHE A 638 -0.88 8.90 -27.03
C PHE A 638 -2.03 8.30 -27.84
N LYS A 639 -2.05 6.97 -28.00
CA LYS A 639 -3.10 6.27 -28.74
C LYS A 639 -4.45 6.27 -28.00
N THR A 640 -4.44 6.17 -26.68
CA THR A 640 -5.69 5.92 -25.91
C THR A 640 -6.20 7.13 -25.13
N LYS A 641 -5.34 8.13 -24.82
CA LYS A 641 -5.69 9.23 -23.90
C LYS A 641 -6.96 10.01 -24.26
N LYS A 642 -7.21 10.23 -25.56
CA LYS A 642 -8.36 11.03 -26.03
C LYS A 642 -9.70 10.35 -25.75
N VAL A 643 -9.72 9.02 -25.67
CA VAL A 643 -10.92 8.22 -25.40
C VAL A 643 -11.02 7.88 -23.91
N VAL A 644 -9.90 7.50 -23.28
CA VAL A 644 -9.89 7.05 -21.88
C VAL A 644 -10.23 8.19 -20.91
N ALA A 645 -9.70 9.40 -21.13
CA ALA A 645 -9.89 10.49 -20.19
C ALA A 645 -11.34 11.00 -20.09
N PRO A 646 -12.09 11.21 -21.19
CA PRO A 646 -13.52 11.50 -21.10
C PRO A 646 -14.34 10.36 -20.48
N ALA A 647 -13.93 9.10 -20.72
CA ALA A 647 -14.60 7.95 -20.14
C ALA A 647 -14.41 7.88 -18.61
N TYR A 648 -13.20 8.14 -18.14
CA TYR A 648 -12.90 8.25 -16.70
C TYR A 648 -13.52 9.49 -16.07
N TYR A 649 -13.70 10.59 -16.81
CA TYR A 649 -14.49 11.72 -16.32
C TYR A 649 -15.96 11.32 -16.05
N ALA A 650 -16.56 10.52 -16.93
CA ALA A 650 -17.88 9.95 -16.66
C ALA A 650 -17.86 9.05 -15.42
N TYR A 651 -16.88 8.14 -15.33
CA TYR A 651 -16.71 7.24 -14.18
C TYR A 651 -16.62 8.01 -12.87
N SER A 652 -15.69 8.94 -12.75
CA SER A 652 -15.45 9.74 -11.55
C SER A 652 -16.63 10.60 -11.15
N THR A 653 -17.37 11.14 -12.12
CA THR A 653 -18.62 11.86 -11.86
C THR A 653 -19.70 10.94 -11.30
N SER A 654 -19.77 9.67 -11.76
CA SER A 654 -20.71 8.69 -11.22
C SER A 654 -20.36 8.28 -9.78
N LEU A 655 -19.08 8.06 -9.49
CA LEU A 655 -18.60 7.77 -8.14
C LEU A 655 -18.90 8.93 -7.18
N MET A 656 -18.74 10.17 -7.65
CA MET A 656 -19.04 11.35 -6.84
C MET A 656 -20.53 11.47 -6.52
N ALA A 657 -21.42 11.13 -7.46
CA ALA A 657 -22.86 11.08 -7.20
C ALA A 657 -23.20 10.01 -6.14
N GLU A 658 -22.59 8.83 -6.22
CA GLU A 658 -22.72 7.75 -5.21
C GLU A 658 -22.24 8.21 -3.83
N MET A 659 -21.06 8.83 -3.74
CA MET A 659 -20.53 9.34 -2.48
C MET A 659 -21.36 10.49 -1.91
N ALA A 660 -21.87 11.37 -2.76
CA ALA A 660 -22.79 12.42 -2.33
C ALA A 660 -24.09 11.83 -1.75
N GLU A 661 -24.62 10.75 -2.34
CA GLU A 661 -25.76 10.00 -1.79
C GLU A 661 -25.45 9.38 -0.42
N ILE A 662 -24.34 8.65 -0.30
CA ILE A 662 -23.89 8.04 0.95
C ILE A 662 -23.77 9.08 2.09
N LEU A 663 -23.35 10.30 1.75
CA LEU A 663 -23.13 11.38 2.71
C LEU A 663 -24.37 12.28 2.90
N GLY A 664 -25.49 12.00 2.21
CA GLY A 664 -26.72 12.80 2.30
C GLY A 664 -26.63 14.19 1.67
N LYS A 665 -25.75 14.37 0.69
CA LYS A 665 -25.50 15.63 -0.03
C LYS A 665 -26.32 15.70 -1.33
N GLU A 666 -27.64 15.77 -1.18
CA GLU A 666 -28.62 15.68 -2.28
C GLU A 666 -28.40 16.65 -3.45
N GLN A 667 -27.95 17.88 -3.17
CA GLN A 667 -27.68 18.87 -4.21
C GLN A 667 -26.49 18.47 -5.08
N ASP A 668 -25.41 18.00 -4.44
CA ASP A 668 -24.22 17.52 -5.13
C ASP A 668 -24.55 16.24 -5.93
N LYS A 669 -25.32 15.30 -5.36
CA LYS A 669 -25.80 14.10 -6.06
C LYS A 669 -26.50 14.47 -7.38
N LYS A 670 -27.54 15.30 -7.31
CA LYS A 670 -28.31 15.72 -8.49
C LYS A 670 -27.46 16.45 -9.53
N TYR A 671 -26.51 17.26 -9.06
CA TYR A 671 -25.57 17.98 -9.92
C TYR A 671 -24.69 16.99 -10.71
N PHE A 672 -24.02 16.07 -10.01
CA PHE A 672 -23.12 15.11 -10.64
C PHE A 672 -23.87 14.08 -11.51
N GLU A 673 -25.07 13.63 -11.14
CA GLU A 673 -25.92 12.81 -12.03
C GLU A 673 -26.27 13.53 -13.34
N THR A 674 -26.53 14.84 -13.26
CA THR A 674 -26.85 15.64 -14.45
C THR A 674 -25.61 15.85 -15.32
N LEU A 675 -24.46 16.13 -14.70
CA LEU A 675 -23.19 16.26 -15.39
C LEU A 675 -22.79 14.94 -16.07
N ASN A 676 -22.88 13.80 -15.37
CA ASN A 676 -22.59 12.48 -15.92
C ASN A 676 -23.44 12.17 -17.15
N ARG A 677 -24.75 12.46 -17.14
CA ARG A 677 -25.61 12.27 -18.32
C ARG A 677 -25.15 13.08 -19.53
N LYS A 678 -24.66 14.30 -19.32
CA LYS A 678 -24.14 15.15 -20.40
C LYS A 678 -22.82 14.61 -20.95
N ILE A 679 -21.90 14.19 -20.07
CA ILE A 679 -20.63 13.56 -20.45
C ILE A 679 -20.87 12.28 -21.25
N ARG A 680 -21.74 11.38 -20.77
CA ARG A 680 -22.08 10.12 -21.46
C ARG A 680 -22.67 10.39 -22.85
N LYS A 681 -23.58 11.35 -22.94
CA LYS A 681 -24.15 11.76 -24.24
C LYS A 681 -23.06 12.28 -25.18
N ALA A 682 -22.18 13.16 -24.68
CA ALA A 682 -21.09 13.71 -25.47
C ALA A 682 -20.13 12.61 -25.95
N PHE A 683 -19.77 11.67 -25.08
CA PHE A 683 -18.90 10.56 -25.45
C PHE A 683 -19.52 9.69 -26.55
N ILE A 684 -20.80 9.32 -26.40
CA ILE A 684 -21.50 8.47 -27.38
C ILE A 684 -21.55 9.14 -28.75
N GLU A 685 -21.86 10.44 -28.79
CA GLU A 685 -21.94 11.20 -30.04
C GLU A 685 -20.56 11.42 -30.70
N GLU A 686 -19.47 11.41 -29.91
CA GLU A 686 -18.11 11.62 -30.41
C GLU A 686 -17.44 10.33 -30.89
N TYR A 687 -17.52 9.27 -30.08
CA TYR A 687 -16.60 8.12 -30.21
C TYR A 687 -17.30 6.80 -30.59
N VAL A 688 -18.63 6.70 -30.51
CA VAL A 688 -19.34 5.41 -30.68
C VAL A 688 -20.06 5.35 -32.02
N HIS A 689 -19.70 4.36 -32.84
CA HIS A 689 -20.31 4.15 -34.16
C HIS A 689 -21.58 3.28 -34.09
N GLU A 690 -22.44 3.37 -35.12
CA GLU A 690 -23.73 2.66 -35.16
C GLU A 690 -23.62 1.12 -35.20
N ASP A 691 -22.47 0.62 -35.64
CA ASP A 691 -22.14 -0.81 -35.68
C ASP A 691 -21.58 -1.35 -34.36
N GLY A 692 -21.34 -0.47 -33.37
CA GLY A 692 -20.83 -0.83 -32.05
C GLY A 692 -19.32 -0.73 -31.89
N THR A 693 -18.61 -0.29 -32.93
CA THR A 693 -17.17 0.00 -32.85
C THR A 693 -16.89 1.37 -32.22
N ILE A 694 -15.66 1.56 -31.73
CA ILE A 694 -15.11 2.83 -31.25
C ILE A 694 -13.91 3.20 -32.14
N GLU A 695 -13.66 4.49 -32.36
CA GLU A 695 -12.64 5.02 -33.28
C GLU A 695 -11.26 4.34 -33.14
N GLU A 696 -10.78 4.18 -31.90
CA GLU A 696 -9.61 3.37 -31.59
C GLU A 696 -10.03 1.95 -31.22
N ASP A 697 -9.80 0.99 -32.12
CA ASP A 697 -10.31 -0.38 -32.00
C ASP A 697 -9.43 -1.27 -31.10
N LEU A 698 -9.47 -1.03 -29.78
CA LEU A 698 -8.72 -1.75 -28.75
C LEU A 698 -9.64 -2.37 -27.69
N GLN A 699 -9.36 -3.62 -27.26
CA GLN A 699 -10.21 -4.35 -26.30
C GLN A 699 -10.53 -3.52 -25.05
N GLY A 700 -9.51 -2.87 -24.48
CA GLY A 700 -9.65 -2.06 -23.27
C GLY A 700 -10.62 -0.88 -23.38
N LEU A 701 -10.73 -0.27 -24.56
CA LEU A 701 -11.63 0.87 -24.76
C LEU A 701 -13.10 0.44 -24.75
N TYR A 702 -13.40 -0.74 -25.31
CA TYR A 702 -14.73 -1.34 -25.20
C TYR A 702 -15.09 -1.72 -23.77
N VAL A 703 -14.12 -2.27 -23.02
CA VAL A 703 -14.31 -2.60 -21.61
C VAL A 703 -14.67 -1.35 -20.79
N ILE A 704 -13.89 -0.27 -20.94
CA ILE A 704 -14.14 0.99 -20.25
C ILE A 704 -15.50 1.58 -20.68
N ALA A 705 -15.83 1.56 -21.97
CA ALA A 705 -17.10 2.09 -22.47
C ALA A 705 -18.32 1.33 -21.95
N LEU A 706 -18.27 -0.01 -21.98
CA LEU A 706 -19.35 -0.88 -21.50
C LEU A 706 -19.58 -0.73 -19.99
N LYS A 707 -18.50 -0.65 -19.20
CA LYS A 707 -18.58 -0.49 -17.74
C LYS A 707 -19.23 0.83 -17.34
N ASN A 708 -18.85 1.91 -18.03
CA ASN A 708 -19.31 3.27 -17.70
C ASN A 708 -20.64 3.64 -18.38
N GLY A 709 -21.27 2.69 -19.08
CA GLY A 709 -22.51 2.94 -19.81
C GLY A 709 -22.36 4.01 -20.90
N LEU A 710 -21.19 4.09 -21.52
CA LEU A 710 -20.86 5.02 -22.61
C LEU A 710 -21.33 4.47 -23.96
N VAL A 711 -22.48 3.82 -23.97
CA VAL A 711 -23.10 3.20 -25.13
C VAL A 711 -24.61 3.17 -24.90
N THR A 712 -25.38 3.23 -25.99
CA THR A 712 -26.85 3.11 -25.91
C THR A 712 -27.26 1.64 -25.75
N GLU A 713 -28.43 1.39 -25.16
CA GLU A 713 -28.99 0.02 -25.04
C GLU A 713 -29.12 -0.70 -26.40
N LYS A 714 -29.37 0.06 -27.48
CA LYS A 714 -29.44 -0.49 -28.84
C LYS A 714 -28.08 -0.96 -29.36
N ILE A 715 -27.00 -0.28 -28.99
CA ILE A 715 -25.64 -0.52 -29.51
C ILE A 715 -24.85 -1.47 -28.60
N ARG A 716 -25.15 -1.51 -27.29
CA ARG A 716 -24.45 -2.33 -26.30
C ARG A 716 -24.26 -3.80 -26.73
N PRO A 717 -25.27 -4.53 -27.23
CA PRO A 717 -25.06 -5.92 -27.67
C PRO A 717 -24.08 -6.05 -28.85
N LYS A 718 -24.06 -5.08 -29.77
CA LYS A 718 -23.12 -5.10 -30.90
C LYS A 718 -21.68 -4.86 -30.43
N MET A 719 -21.51 -3.88 -29.54
CA MET A 719 -20.22 -3.56 -28.92
C MET A 719 -19.67 -4.76 -28.14
N ALA A 720 -20.51 -5.41 -27.32
CA ALA A 720 -20.15 -6.64 -26.60
C ALA A 720 -19.77 -7.79 -27.55
N ALA A 721 -20.53 -7.99 -28.63
CA ALA A 721 -20.21 -9.00 -29.64
C ALA A 721 -18.89 -8.72 -30.37
N HIS A 722 -18.56 -7.45 -30.61
CA HIS A 722 -17.28 -7.05 -31.18
C HIS A 722 -16.12 -7.31 -30.21
N LEU A 723 -16.25 -6.96 -28.92
CA LEU A 723 -15.25 -7.31 -27.90
C LEU A 723 -15.00 -8.82 -27.82
N ARG A 724 -16.07 -9.65 -27.82
CA ARG A 724 -15.95 -11.12 -27.86
C ARG A 724 -15.13 -11.57 -29.06
N LYS A 725 -15.40 -11.00 -30.25
CA LYS A 725 -14.69 -11.31 -31.49
C LYS A 725 -13.21 -10.94 -31.37
N MET A 726 -12.89 -9.75 -30.86
CA MET A 726 -11.50 -9.32 -30.68
C MET A 726 -10.71 -10.25 -29.76
N ILE A 727 -11.30 -10.72 -28.66
CA ILE A 727 -10.67 -11.68 -27.75
C ILE A 727 -10.41 -13.01 -28.47
N ALA A 728 -11.40 -13.51 -29.23
CA ALA A 728 -11.26 -14.75 -29.99
C ALA A 728 -10.16 -14.65 -31.07
N GLU A 729 -10.11 -13.53 -31.80
CA GLU A 729 -9.08 -13.26 -32.82
C GLU A 729 -7.69 -13.08 -32.21
N ASN A 730 -7.60 -12.55 -30.98
CA ASN A 730 -6.36 -12.49 -30.20
C ASN A 730 -5.99 -13.83 -29.53
N ARG A 731 -6.25 -14.96 -30.19
CA ARG A 731 -5.95 -16.32 -29.70
C ARG A 731 -6.60 -16.66 -28.35
N GLY A 732 -7.68 -15.95 -27.98
CA GLY A 732 -8.33 -16.06 -26.67
C GLY A 732 -7.57 -15.37 -25.54
N CYS A 733 -6.69 -14.40 -25.84
CA CYS A 733 -5.92 -13.64 -24.85
C CYS A 733 -6.50 -12.24 -24.65
N LEU A 734 -6.26 -11.68 -23.46
CA LEU A 734 -6.60 -10.30 -23.14
C LEU A 734 -5.72 -9.32 -23.93
N ASP A 735 -6.21 -8.11 -24.16
CA ASP A 735 -5.45 -6.99 -24.71
C ASP A 735 -5.83 -5.67 -24.01
N THR A 736 -5.97 -5.76 -22.69
CA THR A 736 -6.38 -4.66 -21.80
C THR A 736 -5.17 -4.09 -21.07
N GLY A 737 -5.04 -2.76 -21.05
CA GLY A 737 -4.06 -2.07 -20.23
C GLY A 737 -4.49 -1.89 -18.77
N PHE A 738 -3.76 -1.05 -18.04
CA PHE A 738 -3.90 -0.83 -16.60
C PHE A 738 -5.26 -0.31 -16.18
N LEU A 739 -5.96 0.48 -17.01
CA LEU A 739 -7.21 1.13 -16.62
C LEU A 739 -8.45 0.36 -17.07
N SER A 740 -8.31 -0.51 -18.06
CA SER A 740 -9.40 -1.36 -18.53
C SER A 740 -9.43 -2.73 -17.84
N ILE A 741 -8.28 -3.28 -17.45
CA ILE A 741 -8.20 -4.60 -16.78
C ILE A 741 -9.05 -4.69 -15.51
N LEU A 742 -9.23 -3.56 -14.78
CA LEU A 742 -10.07 -3.47 -13.58
C LEU A 742 -11.48 -3.97 -13.82
N PHE A 743 -12.00 -3.77 -15.03
CA PHE A 743 -13.40 -3.99 -15.37
C PHE A 743 -13.60 -5.18 -16.30
N LEU A 744 -12.54 -5.74 -16.89
CA LEU A 744 -12.63 -6.75 -17.95
C LEU A 744 -13.53 -7.92 -17.55
N MET A 745 -13.24 -8.54 -16.40
CA MET A 745 -13.93 -9.75 -15.96
C MET A 745 -15.41 -9.47 -15.63
N ASP A 746 -15.69 -8.33 -14.98
CA ASP A 746 -17.06 -7.90 -14.69
C ASP A 746 -17.84 -7.57 -15.96
N VAL A 747 -17.26 -6.80 -16.87
CA VAL A 747 -17.89 -6.42 -18.14
C VAL A 747 -18.25 -7.66 -18.96
N LEU A 748 -17.38 -8.66 -19.00
CA LEU A 748 -17.69 -9.92 -19.67
C LEU A 748 -18.90 -10.60 -19.01
N CYS A 749 -18.94 -10.68 -17.69
CA CYS A 749 -20.06 -11.31 -16.97
C CYS A 749 -21.37 -10.52 -17.10
N GLU A 750 -21.33 -9.18 -17.00
CA GLU A 750 -22.46 -8.26 -17.11
C GLU A 750 -23.11 -8.24 -18.51
N ASN A 751 -22.40 -8.72 -19.54
CA ASN A 751 -22.87 -8.74 -20.93
C ASN A 751 -23.00 -10.16 -21.49
N ASP A 752 -23.34 -11.14 -20.65
CA ASP A 752 -23.59 -12.55 -21.02
C ASP A 752 -22.40 -13.26 -21.69
N MET A 753 -21.17 -12.88 -21.33
CA MET A 753 -19.92 -13.47 -21.84
C MET A 753 -19.10 -14.15 -20.73
N ARG A 754 -19.78 -14.76 -19.76
CA ARG A 754 -19.15 -15.47 -18.64
C ARG A 754 -18.26 -16.63 -19.10
N ASP A 755 -18.62 -17.30 -20.19
CA ASP A 755 -17.78 -18.32 -20.86
C ASP A 755 -16.43 -17.74 -21.32
N VAL A 756 -16.42 -16.51 -21.81
CA VAL A 756 -15.19 -15.80 -22.22
C VAL A 756 -14.38 -15.41 -21.00
N ALA A 757 -15.02 -14.93 -19.92
CA ALA A 757 -14.32 -14.61 -18.67
C ALA A 757 -13.58 -15.84 -18.10
N TYR A 758 -14.24 -17.00 -18.04
CA TYR A 758 -13.56 -18.24 -17.63
C TYR A 758 -12.47 -18.67 -18.60
N SER A 759 -12.69 -18.52 -19.91
CA SER A 759 -11.65 -18.81 -20.90
C SER A 759 -10.39 -17.96 -20.70
N LEU A 760 -10.53 -16.69 -20.32
CA LEU A 760 -9.41 -15.81 -19.98
C LEU A 760 -8.74 -16.19 -18.65
N LEU A 761 -9.52 -16.57 -17.64
CA LEU A 761 -8.97 -17.03 -16.35
C LEU A 761 -8.05 -18.24 -16.53
N TYR A 762 -8.40 -19.18 -17.41
CA TYR A 762 -7.59 -20.37 -17.70
C TYR A 762 -6.62 -20.23 -18.87
N GLN A 763 -6.57 -19.06 -19.51
CA GLN A 763 -5.63 -18.81 -20.61
C GLN A 763 -4.20 -18.92 -20.07
N ASN A 764 -3.34 -19.59 -20.83
CA ASN A 764 -1.93 -19.79 -20.46
C ASN A 764 -0.94 -19.34 -21.55
N LYS A 765 -1.44 -18.71 -22.62
CA LYS A 765 -0.60 -18.02 -23.62
C LYS A 765 -0.38 -16.57 -23.20
N CYS A 766 0.73 -15.99 -23.64
CA CYS A 766 0.99 -14.58 -23.41
C CYS A 766 0.06 -13.72 -24.32
N PRO A 767 -0.62 -12.70 -23.80
CA PRO A 767 -0.71 -12.27 -22.39
C PRO A 767 -1.83 -12.96 -21.59
N SER A 768 -1.55 -13.43 -20.37
CA SER A 768 -2.54 -13.94 -19.41
C SER A 768 -1.95 -14.13 -18.01
N TRP A 769 -2.80 -14.23 -16.99
CA TRP A 769 -2.36 -14.49 -15.61
C TRP A 769 -1.68 -15.85 -15.43
N LEU A 770 -2.24 -16.93 -15.99
CA LEU A 770 -1.64 -18.26 -15.82
C LEU A 770 -0.39 -18.45 -16.69
N TYR A 771 -0.18 -17.62 -17.71
CA TYR A 771 1.11 -17.56 -18.40
C TYR A 771 2.24 -17.15 -17.45
N GLU A 772 2.05 -16.11 -16.63
CA GLU A 772 3.04 -15.70 -15.62
C GLU A 772 3.34 -16.84 -14.64
N VAL A 773 2.28 -17.48 -14.14
CA VAL A 773 2.38 -18.64 -13.24
C VAL A 773 3.18 -19.78 -13.87
N GLU A 774 2.88 -20.15 -15.12
CA GLU A 774 3.57 -21.22 -15.84
C GLU A 774 5.03 -20.86 -16.18
N LYS A 775 5.35 -19.58 -16.29
CA LYS A 775 6.74 -19.08 -16.41
C LYS A 775 7.47 -18.93 -15.07
N GLY A 776 6.85 -19.34 -13.95
CA GLY A 776 7.49 -19.39 -12.64
C GLY A 776 7.39 -18.11 -11.81
N ALA A 777 6.45 -17.22 -12.14
CA ALA A 777 6.16 -16.04 -11.35
C ALA A 777 5.80 -16.40 -9.90
N THR A 778 6.33 -15.63 -8.96
CA THR A 778 6.01 -15.72 -7.53
C THR A 778 5.32 -14.47 -6.98
N THR A 779 5.09 -13.51 -7.88
CA THR A 779 4.54 -12.16 -7.72
C THR A 779 3.92 -11.78 -9.06
N MET A 780 3.04 -10.79 -9.07
CA MET A 780 2.46 -10.22 -10.30
C MET A 780 3.52 -9.40 -11.04
N TRP A 781 3.57 -9.49 -12.37
CA TRP A 781 4.53 -8.73 -13.18
C TRP A 781 3.95 -7.40 -13.65
N GLU A 782 4.82 -6.44 -13.95
CA GLU A 782 4.41 -5.17 -14.58
C GLU A 782 4.02 -5.35 -16.04
N SER A 783 4.64 -6.30 -16.73
CA SER A 783 4.34 -6.63 -18.12
C SER A 783 4.02 -8.11 -18.24
N TRP A 784 2.93 -8.41 -18.94
CA TRP A 784 2.52 -9.79 -19.24
C TRP A 784 3.59 -10.60 -19.98
N GLY A 785 4.46 -9.90 -20.73
CA GLY A 785 5.57 -10.48 -21.48
C GLY A 785 6.93 -10.26 -20.83
N ALA A 786 6.99 -9.99 -19.51
CA ALA A 786 8.26 -9.73 -18.82
C ALA A 786 9.28 -10.85 -19.06
N ILE A 787 8.81 -12.11 -19.08
CA ILE A 787 9.48 -13.21 -19.76
C ILE A 787 8.69 -13.52 -21.03
N SER A 788 9.30 -13.42 -22.20
CA SER A 788 8.67 -13.73 -23.49
C SER A 788 8.48 -15.24 -23.68
N GLU A 789 7.69 -15.61 -24.71
CA GLU A 789 7.40 -17.02 -25.00
C GLU A 789 8.70 -17.82 -25.26
N ASP A 790 9.70 -17.20 -25.90
CA ASP A 790 11.03 -17.77 -26.18
C ASP A 790 12.00 -17.75 -24.99
N GLY A 791 11.58 -17.21 -23.84
CA GLY A 791 12.37 -17.16 -22.60
C GLY A 791 13.27 -15.94 -22.47
N THR A 792 13.23 -14.99 -23.41
CA THR A 792 13.93 -13.71 -23.26
C THR A 792 13.38 -12.94 -22.05
N VAL A 793 14.30 -12.46 -21.22
CA VAL A 793 14.01 -11.77 -19.96
C VAL A 793 14.19 -10.28 -20.19
N SER A 794 13.19 -9.51 -19.77
CA SER A 794 13.14 -8.05 -19.89
C SER A 794 13.64 -7.33 -18.63
N THR A 795 13.73 -6.00 -18.69
CA THR A 795 14.00 -5.13 -17.55
C THR A 795 12.74 -4.57 -16.88
N TYR A 796 11.57 -5.12 -17.20
CA TYR A 796 10.33 -4.78 -16.48
C TYR A 796 10.44 -5.20 -14.99
N SER A 797 9.54 -4.65 -14.18
CA SER A 797 9.36 -5.09 -12.80
C SER A 797 8.71 -6.48 -12.78
N TYR A 798 9.24 -7.38 -11.94
CA TYR A 798 8.64 -8.69 -11.70
C TYR A 798 7.78 -8.68 -10.42
N ASN A 799 7.47 -7.49 -9.89
CA ASN A 799 6.63 -7.34 -8.71
C ASN A 799 5.83 -6.03 -8.73
N HIS A 800 4.64 -6.10 -9.30
CA HIS A 800 3.75 -4.95 -9.49
C HIS A 800 2.30 -5.39 -9.30
N TYR A 801 1.61 -4.90 -8.27
CA TYR A 801 0.32 -5.48 -7.86
C TYR A 801 -0.85 -5.17 -8.79
N ALA A 802 -0.73 -4.23 -9.74
CA ALA A 802 -1.87 -3.68 -10.48
C ALA A 802 -2.70 -4.77 -11.20
N PHE A 803 -2.06 -5.68 -11.93
CA PHE A 803 -2.73 -6.80 -12.61
C PHE A 803 -3.26 -7.88 -11.65
N GLY A 804 -2.90 -7.80 -10.37
CA GLY A 804 -3.49 -8.60 -9.30
C GLY A 804 -4.92 -8.17 -8.93
N CYS A 805 -5.47 -7.12 -9.55
CA CYS A 805 -6.85 -6.67 -9.32
C CYS A 805 -7.93 -7.75 -9.57
N VAL A 806 -7.60 -8.80 -10.33
CA VAL A 806 -8.45 -9.98 -10.53
C VAL A 806 -8.72 -10.74 -9.22
N GLY A 807 -7.90 -10.54 -8.19
CA GLY A 807 -8.06 -11.17 -6.88
C GLY A 807 -9.44 -10.93 -6.27
N GLU A 808 -9.93 -9.68 -6.30
CA GLU A 808 -11.29 -9.36 -5.83
C GLU A 808 -12.36 -10.18 -6.56
N TRP A 809 -12.25 -10.28 -7.89
CA TRP A 809 -13.19 -11.03 -8.72
C TRP A 809 -13.21 -12.52 -8.37
N LEU A 810 -12.05 -13.12 -8.04
CA LEU A 810 -11.98 -14.52 -7.57
C LEU A 810 -12.79 -14.71 -6.28
N TYR A 811 -12.65 -13.80 -5.31
CA TYR A 811 -13.39 -13.89 -4.05
C TYR A 811 -14.90 -13.73 -4.25
N ARG A 812 -15.29 -12.79 -5.12
CA ARG A 812 -16.69 -12.45 -5.36
C ARG A 812 -17.43 -13.46 -6.22
N GLU A 813 -16.85 -13.85 -7.36
CA GLU A 813 -17.53 -14.68 -8.35
C GLU A 813 -17.29 -16.18 -8.12
N ILE A 814 -16.03 -16.59 -7.85
CA ILE A 814 -15.71 -18.00 -7.60
C ILE A 814 -16.01 -18.36 -6.14
N GLY A 815 -15.54 -17.53 -5.20
CA GLY A 815 -15.82 -17.69 -3.77
C GLY A 815 -17.26 -17.36 -3.38
N GLY A 816 -17.93 -16.50 -4.15
CA GLY A 816 -19.33 -16.16 -3.95
C GLY A 816 -19.60 -15.13 -2.87
N ILE A 817 -18.59 -14.51 -2.25
CA ILE A 817 -18.80 -13.53 -1.17
C ILE A 817 -18.99 -12.13 -1.77
N ASN A 818 -20.23 -11.63 -1.71
CA ASN A 818 -20.60 -10.33 -2.27
C ASN A 818 -21.09 -9.39 -1.18
N MET A 819 -20.71 -8.12 -1.26
CA MET A 819 -21.23 -7.07 -0.40
C MET A 819 -22.58 -6.54 -0.94
N GLU A 820 -23.62 -6.52 -0.11
CA GLU A 820 -24.89 -5.83 -0.44
C GLU A 820 -25.09 -4.55 0.38
N ALA A 821 -24.49 -4.47 1.57
CA ALA A 821 -24.39 -3.24 2.34
C ALA A 821 -22.96 -3.03 2.83
N PRO A 822 -22.50 -1.76 2.98
CA PRO A 822 -21.16 -1.41 3.41
C PRO A 822 -20.70 -2.17 4.65
N GLY A 823 -19.42 -2.53 4.70
CA GLY A 823 -18.83 -3.31 5.79
C GLY A 823 -19.35 -4.75 5.88
N TYR A 824 -20.07 -5.24 4.85
CA TYR A 824 -20.73 -6.55 4.85
C TYR A 824 -21.80 -6.71 5.93
N LYS A 825 -22.50 -5.62 6.27
CA LYS A 825 -23.67 -5.68 7.17
C LYS A 825 -24.80 -6.54 6.57
N LYS A 826 -24.93 -6.51 5.24
CA LYS A 826 -25.75 -7.40 4.43
C LYS A 826 -24.86 -8.03 3.35
N ILE A 827 -24.95 -9.34 3.21
CA ILE A 827 -24.06 -10.16 2.38
C ILE A 827 -24.91 -10.85 1.32
N LYS A 828 -24.36 -11.08 0.12
CA LYS A 828 -24.89 -12.03 -0.85
C LYS A 828 -23.91 -13.17 -1.01
N ILE A 829 -24.41 -14.40 -0.93
CA ILE A 829 -23.63 -15.63 -1.15
C ILE A 829 -24.08 -16.24 -2.47
N SER A 830 -23.24 -16.12 -3.49
CA SER A 830 -23.55 -16.50 -4.88
C SER A 830 -22.33 -17.09 -5.60
N PRO A 831 -21.77 -18.23 -5.15
CA PRO A 831 -20.62 -18.86 -5.79
C PRO A 831 -20.99 -19.42 -7.17
N HIS A 832 -20.14 -19.17 -8.17
CA HIS A 832 -20.26 -19.74 -9.50
C HIS A 832 -19.47 -21.03 -9.64
N MET A 833 -20.16 -22.16 -9.53
CA MET A 833 -19.54 -23.50 -9.50
C MET A 833 -19.30 -24.11 -10.90
N ASP A 834 -19.91 -23.57 -11.96
CA ASP A 834 -19.74 -24.05 -13.34
C ASP A 834 -18.55 -23.35 -14.04
N CYS A 835 -17.48 -23.11 -13.28
CA CYS A 835 -16.27 -22.38 -13.69
C CYS A 835 -15.09 -23.31 -14.00
N GLY A 836 -15.32 -24.62 -14.19
CA GLY A 836 -14.27 -25.61 -14.47
C GLY A 836 -13.49 -26.12 -13.24
N LEU A 837 -13.70 -25.52 -12.06
CA LEU A 837 -13.17 -26.01 -10.78
C LEU A 837 -14.08 -27.08 -10.17
N THR A 838 -13.51 -28.00 -9.39
CA THR A 838 -14.28 -28.99 -8.62
C THR A 838 -14.50 -28.57 -7.17
N SER A 839 -13.72 -27.63 -6.65
CA SER A 839 -13.93 -27.07 -5.32
C SER A 839 -13.29 -25.69 -5.18
N ALA A 840 -13.87 -24.87 -4.31
CA ALA A 840 -13.20 -23.68 -3.77
C ALA A 840 -13.56 -23.46 -2.30
N GLN A 841 -12.63 -22.84 -1.58
CA GLN A 841 -12.79 -22.40 -0.20
C GLN A 841 -12.34 -20.94 -0.11
N THR A 842 -13.24 -20.09 0.36
CA THR A 842 -13.02 -18.65 0.48
C THR A 842 -13.46 -18.18 1.84
N SER A 843 -12.65 -17.34 2.47
CA SER A 843 -13.03 -16.66 3.70
C SER A 843 -12.55 -15.22 3.71
N PHE A 844 -13.37 -14.37 4.32
CA PHE A 844 -13.07 -12.95 4.53
C PHE A 844 -13.49 -12.55 5.94
N TYR A 845 -12.55 -12.03 6.72
CA TYR A 845 -12.80 -11.54 8.06
C TYR A 845 -13.24 -10.07 7.97
N SER A 846 -14.56 -9.87 7.89
CA SER A 846 -15.16 -8.54 7.80
C SER A 846 -15.12 -7.80 9.14
N PRO A 847 -15.51 -6.51 9.19
CA PRO A 847 -15.68 -5.78 10.45
C PRO A 847 -16.64 -6.46 11.45
N TYR A 848 -17.52 -7.35 10.99
CA TYR A 848 -18.45 -8.10 11.83
C TYR A 848 -17.96 -9.50 12.21
N GLY A 849 -16.88 -9.99 11.58
CA GLY A 849 -16.31 -11.31 11.82
C GLY A 849 -16.15 -12.16 10.55
N LEU A 850 -15.90 -13.45 10.74
CA LEU A 850 -15.63 -14.39 9.65
C LEU A 850 -16.87 -14.63 8.77
N ILE A 851 -16.74 -14.32 7.48
CA ILE A 851 -17.59 -14.81 6.40
C ILE A 851 -16.81 -15.94 5.71
N SER A 852 -17.40 -17.11 5.55
CA SER A 852 -16.75 -18.19 4.80
C SER A 852 -17.72 -18.92 3.88
N VAL A 853 -17.24 -19.27 2.69
CA VAL A 853 -17.94 -20.10 1.72
C VAL A 853 -16.99 -21.21 1.29
N LYS A 854 -17.44 -22.45 1.40
CA LYS A 854 -16.74 -23.61 0.85
C LYS A 854 -17.70 -24.39 -0.01
N TRP A 855 -17.30 -24.71 -1.23
CA TRP A 855 -18.09 -25.56 -2.10
C TRP A 855 -17.27 -26.66 -2.75
N GLU A 856 -17.91 -27.79 -3.02
CA GLU A 856 -17.32 -28.97 -3.66
C GLU A 856 -18.35 -29.64 -4.57
N ILE A 857 -17.93 -30.02 -5.78
CA ILE A 857 -18.70 -30.83 -6.73
C ILE A 857 -18.25 -32.29 -6.56
N THR A 858 -19.16 -33.12 -6.06
CA THR A 858 -18.88 -34.55 -5.86
C THR A 858 -18.74 -35.28 -7.20
N SER A 859 -18.19 -36.50 -7.16
CA SER A 859 -18.11 -37.38 -8.35
C SER A 859 -19.47 -37.72 -8.97
N THR A 860 -20.58 -37.51 -8.24
CA THR A 860 -21.95 -37.73 -8.71
C THR A 860 -22.56 -36.50 -9.40
N GLY A 861 -21.86 -35.36 -9.38
CA GLY A 861 -22.36 -34.06 -9.88
C GLY A 861 -23.05 -33.21 -8.81
N SER A 862 -23.41 -33.78 -7.65
CA SER A 862 -24.01 -33.01 -6.56
C SER A 862 -23.04 -31.96 -6.01
N LYS A 863 -23.55 -30.74 -5.77
CA LYS A 863 -22.79 -29.59 -5.28
C LYS A 863 -23.07 -29.40 -3.78
N ASN A 864 -22.03 -29.51 -2.96
CA ASN A 864 -22.08 -29.28 -1.51
C ASN A 864 -21.57 -27.88 -1.20
N VAL A 865 -22.33 -27.05 -0.47
CA VAL A 865 -21.94 -25.69 -0.11
C VAL A 865 -22.09 -25.46 1.40
N GLN A 866 -21.01 -25.04 2.05
CA GLN A 866 -20.97 -24.65 3.45
C GLN A 866 -20.78 -23.14 3.54
N VAL A 867 -21.56 -22.48 4.39
CA VAL A 867 -21.56 -21.03 4.55
C VAL A 867 -21.50 -20.68 6.02
N GLN A 868 -20.64 -19.71 6.40
CA GLN A 868 -20.63 -19.11 7.72
C GLN A 868 -20.90 -17.61 7.59
N ILE A 869 -21.88 -17.11 8.35
CA ILE A 869 -22.28 -15.71 8.38
C ILE A 869 -22.03 -15.17 9.79
N PRO A 870 -21.30 -14.04 9.95
CA PRO A 870 -20.94 -13.51 11.26
C PRO A 870 -22.15 -12.96 12.01
N VAL A 871 -22.04 -12.86 13.34
CA VAL A 871 -23.09 -12.28 14.19
C VAL A 871 -23.36 -10.84 13.78
N ASN A 872 -24.60 -10.39 13.98
CA ASN A 872 -25.02 -9.02 13.71
C ASN A 872 -25.13 -8.64 12.22
N THR A 873 -25.07 -9.63 11.32
CA THR A 873 -25.28 -9.47 9.87
C THR A 873 -26.37 -10.41 9.35
N THR A 874 -26.74 -10.24 8.09
CA THR A 874 -27.63 -11.14 7.34
C THR A 874 -27.03 -11.46 5.98
N ALA A 875 -27.48 -12.57 5.39
CA ALA A 875 -27.05 -12.99 4.07
C ALA A 875 -28.20 -13.46 3.17
N ASP A 876 -28.20 -13.01 1.92
CA ASP A 876 -29.03 -13.56 0.85
C ASP A 876 -28.27 -14.68 0.15
N ILE A 877 -28.76 -15.92 0.32
CA ILE A 877 -28.18 -17.11 -0.29
C ILE A 877 -28.80 -17.29 -1.68
N ALA A 878 -28.01 -17.05 -2.72
CA ALA A 878 -28.41 -17.07 -4.12
C ALA A 878 -27.52 -18.06 -4.90
N ILE A 879 -27.63 -19.34 -4.57
CA ILE A 879 -26.90 -20.42 -5.23
C ILE A 879 -27.75 -20.97 -6.38
N GLU A 880 -27.16 -21.12 -7.57
CA GLU A 880 -27.83 -21.69 -8.73
C GLU A 880 -28.36 -23.11 -8.45
N GLY A 881 -29.59 -23.39 -8.90
CA GLY A 881 -30.30 -24.65 -8.61
C GLY A 881 -31.06 -24.67 -7.27
N MET A 882 -31.02 -23.58 -6.49
CA MET A 882 -31.80 -23.40 -5.25
C MET A 882 -32.70 -22.16 -5.33
N GLU A 883 -33.85 -22.21 -4.65
CA GLU A 883 -34.66 -21.02 -4.38
C GLU A 883 -33.92 -20.08 -3.41
N ALA A 884 -33.77 -18.81 -3.80
CA ALA A 884 -33.06 -17.82 -3.00
C ALA A 884 -33.72 -17.63 -1.63
N LYS A 885 -32.90 -17.47 -0.57
CA LYS A 885 -33.40 -17.24 0.79
C LYS A 885 -32.47 -16.34 1.60
N THR A 886 -33.07 -15.57 2.50
CA THR A 886 -32.34 -14.76 3.48
C THR A 886 -32.14 -15.55 4.77
N VAL A 887 -30.91 -15.54 5.28
CA VAL A 887 -30.53 -16.12 6.58
C VAL A 887 -29.87 -15.08 7.47
N GLY A 888 -29.91 -15.28 8.78
CA GLY A 888 -29.12 -14.50 9.73
C GLY A 888 -27.71 -15.04 9.90
N SER A 889 -27.09 -14.70 11.02
CA SER A 889 -25.80 -15.24 11.45
C SER A 889 -25.88 -16.75 11.76
N GLY A 890 -24.79 -17.47 11.54
CA GLY A 890 -24.73 -18.91 11.80
C GLY A 890 -23.93 -19.68 10.76
N SER A 891 -23.99 -21.01 10.85
CA SER A 891 -23.36 -21.93 9.91
C SER A 891 -24.42 -22.74 9.18
N TYR A 892 -24.39 -22.70 7.86
CA TYR A 892 -25.37 -23.33 6.99
C TYR A 892 -24.71 -24.32 6.05
N SER A 893 -25.44 -25.37 5.67
CA SER A 893 -25.01 -26.35 4.68
C SER A 893 -26.12 -26.62 3.67
N PHE A 894 -25.76 -26.64 2.39
CA PHE A 894 -26.67 -26.86 1.28
C PHE A 894 -26.13 -27.98 0.40
N ILE A 895 -27.02 -28.83 -0.07
CA ILE A 895 -26.73 -29.89 -1.04
C ILE A 895 -27.64 -29.65 -2.23
N ILE A 896 -27.05 -29.38 -3.39
CA ILE A 896 -27.75 -29.19 -4.66
C ILE A 896 -27.50 -30.45 -5.50
N GLN A 897 -28.59 -31.01 -6.07
CA GLN A 897 -28.55 -32.24 -6.87
C GLN A 897 -28.34 -31.93 -8.35
#